data_AF-A0A242CSB9-F1
#
_entry.id   AF-A0A242CSB9-F1
#
_cell.length_a   1.000
_cell.length_b   1.000
_cell.length_c   1.000
_cell.angle_alpha   90.00
_cell.angle_beta   90.00
_cell.angle_gamma   90.00
#
_symmetry.space_group_name_H-M   'P 1'
#
loop_
_entity.id
_entity.type
_entity.pdbx_description
1 polymer ?
#
loop_
_entity_poly.entity_id
_entity_poly.type
_entity_poly.pdbx_seq_one_letter_code
_entity_poly.pdbx_strand_id
1 'polypeptide(L)'
;MKHKRGWQKYTGIFFLLLMGVLMGSLTVNSETTTYDFDYQTDATGQYLTNGTAQGDTYNYKYGQAPGVAFDEENYVNYADEAYLKKSVKEAAGQGLFDVTLAVKGNQTSTPVDLVMVIDYSSSMTGEKLTNALLGLQQFGNELADSLANGSIRIGIVAYNREVYTTNGFSTDIAYLEQFLRETAESHSGTFMQKGLLAGQQLLLEESRPEAEKLFIHIGDDSANRSYLPVDEAAVYQNTGAISDYNGYHTESYIEEFQTSATAYHTTSKNPSDSQAIPVSNTVVTDETLGTIVALKKSGFTYYSVATAPSARGEYIGRNLASAPSNYLTTDENLSGLGSALTEIANHIDKTIPDGTITDPMGEGILLQGAGNFDADQYQLVGWRKNAQGEWVEAPEVATGVTVSEKDQTITVSGIALGENEKLTLTYQVRLNTEAPDFKGEAWVLCNGRTTLTPASDDEALDFPIPSIKAPNVSLAVLKKWVNVSAAEIPDQIDYQVKRTTTTAADSWQQSDRLTLEKANDFQASLTKIPVAGQMADLPKYNNQGEDFVYQVEEVNIPDGFESSVTTEGDTLVITNTKKETEPSTTEPSTTEPSTTEPSTTEPSTTEPSTTEPSTTEPSTTEPSTTEPSTTEPSTTEPSTTEPSTTEPSTTEPSTTEPSTTEPSTTEPSTT
;
A
#
# COMPACT_ATOMS: atom_id res chain seq x y z
N MET A 1 -9.95 -21.45 84.16
CA MET A 1 -10.04 -22.82 84.69
C MET A 1 -9.47 -23.78 83.65
N LYS A 2 -8.49 -24.61 84.04
CA LYS A 2 -8.14 -25.98 83.60
C LYS A 2 -8.49 -26.34 82.14
N HIS A 3 -7.60 -26.72 81.23
CA HIS A 3 -6.59 -27.81 81.16
C HIS A 3 -6.46 -28.04 79.61
N LYS A 4 -5.40 -28.48 78.94
CA LYS A 4 -4.39 -29.52 79.23
C LYS A 4 -3.28 -29.43 78.16
N ARG A 5 -2.08 -29.82 78.57
CA ARG A 5 -0.86 -30.03 77.77
C ARG A 5 -0.98 -31.20 76.80
N GLY A 6 -0.19 -31.16 75.73
CA GLY A 6 0.28 -32.32 74.98
C GLY A 6 1.65 -32.05 74.38
N TRP A 7 2.71 -32.43 75.08
CA TRP A 7 4.08 -32.53 74.56
C TRP A 7 4.25 -33.95 73.97
N GLN A 8 4.78 -34.06 72.75
CA GLN A 8 5.53 -35.23 72.32
C GLN A 8 6.88 -34.78 71.72
N LYS A 9 7.86 -35.65 71.92
CA LYS A 9 9.30 -35.40 71.94
C LYS A 9 9.95 -36.30 70.88
N TYR A 10 10.96 -35.76 70.20
CA TYR A 10 12.05 -36.39 69.42
C TYR A 10 11.67 -37.22 68.18
N THR A 11 12.27 -36.90 67.04
CA THR A 11 13.49 -37.56 66.52
C THR A 11 14.04 -36.72 65.35
N GLY A 12 15.33 -36.41 65.38
CA GLY A 12 15.97 -35.56 64.37
C GLY A 12 16.28 -36.31 63.08
N ILE A 13 16.16 -35.62 61.95
CA ILE A 13 16.89 -35.89 60.71
C ILE A 13 17.28 -34.52 60.14
N PHE A 14 18.58 -34.28 60.08
CA PHE A 14 19.18 -33.19 59.32
C PHE A 14 18.97 -33.53 57.83
N PHE A 15 18.21 -32.70 57.11
CA PHE A 15 18.16 -32.74 55.65
C PHE A 15 18.50 -31.34 55.15
N LEU A 16 19.62 -31.23 54.42
CA LEU A 16 19.94 -30.05 53.62
C LEU A 16 18.78 -29.80 52.66
N LEU A 17 18.10 -28.67 52.82
CA LEU A 17 17.15 -28.21 51.81
C LEU A 17 17.95 -27.49 50.72
N LEU A 18 18.07 -28.16 49.59
CA LEU A 18 18.50 -27.60 48.31
C LEU A 18 17.57 -26.42 47.99
N MET A 19 18.06 -25.19 48.09
CA MET A 19 17.32 -23.99 47.70
C MET A 19 17.37 -23.91 46.17
N GLY A 20 16.46 -24.63 45.52
CA GLY A 20 16.17 -24.44 44.11
C GLY A 20 15.56 -23.06 43.92
N VAL A 21 16.38 -22.10 43.50
CA VAL A 21 15.89 -20.83 42.96
C VAL A 21 15.33 -21.16 41.59
N LEU A 22 14.01 -21.37 41.54
CA LEU A 22 13.24 -21.34 40.31
C LEU A 22 13.30 -19.89 39.82
N MET A 23 14.27 -19.55 38.96
CA MET A 23 14.17 -18.35 38.14
C MET A 23 13.04 -18.62 37.15
N GLY A 24 11.82 -18.28 37.55
CA GLY A 24 10.76 -18.05 36.58
C GLY A 24 11.20 -16.87 35.73
N SER A 25 11.47 -17.13 34.45
CA SER A 25 11.45 -16.11 33.41
C SER A 25 10.14 -15.36 33.54
N LEU A 26 10.21 -14.16 34.10
CA LEU A 26 9.18 -13.14 33.96
C LEU A 26 9.26 -12.70 32.49
N THR A 27 8.64 -13.47 31.60
CA THR A 27 8.14 -12.91 30.35
C THR A 27 7.12 -11.87 30.78
N VAL A 28 7.50 -10.60 30.67
CA VAL A 28 6.53 -9.52 30.61
C VAL A 28 5.82 -9.75 29.28
N ASN A 29 4.70 -10.46 29.31
CA ASN A 29 3.75 -10.36 28.22
C ASN A 29 3.30 -8.90 28.24
N SER A 30 3.81 -8.11 27.28
CA SER A 30 3.14 -6.89 26.84
C SER A 30 1.74 -7.34 26.42
N GLU A 31 0.72 -7.07 27.25
CA GLU A 31 -0.66 -7.15 26.77
C GLU A 31 -0.80 -6.00 25.77
N THR A 32 -0.62 -6.30 24.48
CA THR A 32 -0.82 -5.37 23.39
C THR A 32 -2.22 -4.77 23.52
N THR A 33 -2.29 -3.45 23.70
CA THR A 33 -3.56 -2.76 23.89
C THR A 33 -4.26 -2.63 22.55
N THR A 34 -5.17 -3.53 22.21
CA THR A 34 -6.04 -3.33 21.04
C THR A 34 -7.20 -2.39 21.39
N TYR A 35 -7.41 -1.36 20.56
CA TYR A 35 -8.56 -0.48 20.70
C TYR A 35 -9.68 -0.96 19.78
N ASP A 36 -10.82 -1.29 20.37
CA ASP A 36 -12.06 -1.44 19.62
C ASP A 36 -12.71 -0.05 19.49
N PHE A 37 -12.67 0.52 18.28
CA PHE A 37 -13.28 1.82 18.04
C PHE A 37 -14.80 1.66 17.90
N ASP A 38 -15.57 2.40 18.68
CA ASP A 38 -17.04 2.31 18.64
C ASP A 38 -17.63 3.03 17.41
N TYR A 39 -18.45 2.31 16.65
CA TYR A 39 -19.23 2.85 15.52
C TYR A 39 -20.73 2.87 15.84
N GLN A 40 -21.42 3.90 15.37
CA GLN A 40 -22.88 4.00 15.41
C GLN A 40 -23.45 3.77 14.03
N THR A 41 -24.65 3.17 13.99
CA THR A 41 -25.46 3.05 12.79
C THR A 41 -26.86 3.52 13.11
N ASP A 42 -27.30 4.58 12.44
CA ASP A 42 -28.65 5.12 12.58
C ASP A 42 -29.20 5.61 11.22
N ALA A 43 -30.28 6.40 11.24
CA ALA A 43 -30.90 6.93 10.03
C ALA A 43 -30.00 7.88 9.23
N THR A 44 -28.94 8.42 9.85
CA THR A 44 -27.94 9.30 9.24
C THR A 44 -26.71 8.54 8.74
N GLY A 45 -26.70 7.21 8.81
CA GLY A 45 -25.63 6.35 8.27
C GLY A 45 -24.73 5.74 9.34
N GLN A 46 -23.51 5.39 8.94
CA GLN A 46 -22.50 4.75 9.78
C GLN A 46 -21.32 5.68 10.03
N TYR A 47 -20.95 5.86 11.30
CA TYR A 47 -19.89 6.80 11.70
C TYR A 47 -19.33 6.48 13.09
N LEU A 48 -18.15 7.03 13.40
CA LEU A 48 -17.50 6.88 14.70
C LEU A 48 -18.31 7.55 15.82
N THR A 49 -18.53 6.86 16.95
CA THR A 49 -19.20 7.43 18.13
C THR A 49 -18.49 8.69 18.64
N ASN A 50 -17.15 8.67 18.62
CA ASN A 50 -16.30 9.77 19.06
C ASN A 50 -15.71 10.55 17.89
N GLY A 51 -16.51 10.87 16.87
CA GLY A 51 -16.05 11.68 15.74
C GLY A 51 -16.60 13.10 15.69
N THR A 52 -16.15 13.84 14.68
CA THR A 52 -16.52 15.22 14.39
C THR A 52 -16.80 15.38 12.90
N ALA A 53 -17.91 16.02 12.58
CA ALA A 53 -18.28 16.35 11.21
C ALA A 53 -17.62 17.66 10.77
N GLN A 54 -17.15 17.70 9.52
CA GLN A 54 -16.72 18.92 8.83
C GLN A 54 -17.11 18.81 7.35
N GLY A 55 -18.11 19.57 6.92
CA GLY A 55 -18.66 19.43 5.58
C GLY A 55 -19.24 18.03 5.37
N ASP A 56 -18.81 17.38 4.29
CA ASP A 56 -19.20 16.02 3.91
C ASP A 56 -18.24 14.95 4.44
N THR A 57 -17.43 15.30 5.45
CA THR A 57 -16.50 14.38 6.13
C THR A 57 -16.80 14.22 7.61
N TYR A 58 -16.48 13.04 8.15
CA TYR A 58 -16.63 12.71 9.57
C TYR A 58 -15.37 11.97 10.07
N ASN A 59 -14.57 12.65 10.89
CA ASN A 59 -13.27 12.15 11.36
C ASN A 59 -13.27 11.82 12.85
N TYR A 60 -12.34 10.98 13.28
CA TYR A 60 -12.15 10.68 14.71
C TYR A 60 -11.69 11.92 15.49
N LYS A 61 -12.20 12.11 16.72
CA LYS A 61 -11.78 13.18 17.64
C LYS A 61 -10.50 12.78 18.38
N TYR A 62 -9.40 12.80 17.65
CA TYR A 62 -8.06 12.59 18.18
C TYR A 62 -7.77 13.49 19.39
N GLY A 63 -7.17 12.92 20.44
CA GLY A 63 -6.81 13.63 21.68
C GLY A 63 -7.95 13.86 22.68
N GLN A 64 -9.18 13.49 22.32
CA GLN A 64 -10.37 13.78 23.14
C GLN A 64 -11.26 12.56 23.37
N ALA A 65 -11.08 11.47 22.62
CA ALA A 65 -11.91 10.29 22.75
C ALA A 65 -11.63 9.53 24.07
N PRO A 66 -12.66 9.15 24.84
CA PRO A 66 -12.48 8.43 26.09
C PRO A 66 -11.95 7.00 25.85
N GLY A 67 -11.13 6.50 26.78
CA GLY A 67 -10.65 5.11 26.75
C GLY A 67 -9.53 4.82 25.77
N VAL A 68 -9.06 5.82 25.02
CA VAL A 68 -7.95 5.69 24.05
C VAL A 68 -6.79 6.56 24.49
N ALA A 69 -5.58 6.00 24.52
CA ALA A 69 -4.38 6.77 24.78
C ALA A 69 -3.96 7.53 23.51
N PHE A 70 -3.50 8.76 23.68
CA PHE A 70 -2.96 9.58 22.62
C PHE A 70 -1.59 10.11 23.00
N ASP A 71 -0.73 10.31 22.00
CA ASP A 71 0.52 11.04 22.17
C ASP A 71 0.31 12.57 22.09
N GLU A 72 1.38 13.34 22.23
CA GLU A 72 1.33 14.81 22.19
C GLU A 72 0.85 15.39 20.84
N GLU A 73 1.01 14.63 19.75
CA GLU A 73 0.53 14.99 18.41
C GLU A 73 -0.86 14.40 18.09
N ASN A 74 -1.53 13.85 19.11
CA ASN A 74 -2.86 13.25 19.07
C ASN A 74 -2.97 12.06 18.09
N TYR A 75 -1.95 11.23 17.96
CA TYR A 75 -2.06 9.90 17.35
C TYR A 75 -2.56 8.91 18.39
N VAL A 76 -3.28 7.88 17.95
CA VAL A 76 -3.64 6.76 18.83
C VAL A 76 -2.36 6.06 19.24
N ASN A 77 -2.11 5.97 20.54
CA ASN A 77 -0.91 5.39 21.12
C ASN A 77 -1.16 3.93 21.51
N TYR A 78 -0.46 3.02 20.84
CA TYR A 78 -0.40 1.59 21.15
C TYR A 78 0.83 1.29 21.99
N ALA A 79 0.74 1.51 23.30
CA ALA A 79 1.79 1.19 24.29
C ALA A 79 3.20 1.72 23.95
N ASP A 80 3.29 2.86 23.28
CA ASP A 80 4.52 3.46 22.75
C ASP A 80 5.27 2.59 21.71
N GLU A 81 4.63 1.54 21.19
CA GLU A 81 5.15 0.67 20.13
C GLU A 81 4.75 1.22 18.74
N ALA A 82 3.54 1.76 18.60
CA ALA A 82 3.10 2.37 17.35
C ALA A 82 2.10 3.49 17.58
N TYR A 83 2.11 4.46 16.67
CA TYR A 83 1.21 5.62 16.73
C TYR A 83 0.44 5.78 15.43
N LEU A 84 -0.89 5.63 15.49
CA LEU A 84 -1.73 5.54 14.30
C LEU A 84 -2.69 6.73 14.17
N LYS A 85 -2.86 7.20 12.94
CA LYS A 85 -3.88 8.19 12.58
C LYS A 85 -4.38 7.93 11.17
N LYS A 86 -5.70 7.94 11.02
CA LYS A 86 -6.40 7.96 9.73
C LYS A 86 -7.39 9.11 9.69
N SER A 87 -7.45 9.81 8.56
CA SER A 87 -8.36 10.93 8.36
C SER A 87 -8.80 11.05 6.92
N VAL A 88 -9.93 11.72 6.69
CA VAL A 88 -10.44 12.07 5.37
C VAL A 88 -10.70 13.57 5.28
N LYS A 89 -10.45 14.17 4.12
CA LYS A 89 -10.78 15.57 3.80
C LYS A 89 -11.37 15.67 2.40
N GLU A 90 -12.23 16.64 2.16
CA GLU A 90 -12.66 16.97 0.79
C GLU A 90 -11.44 17.42 -0.04
N ALA A 91 -11.32 16.87 -1.24
CA ALA A 91 -10.26 17.17 -2.19
C ALA A 91 -10.72 18.20 -3.24
N ALA A 92 -9.82 18.58 -4.14
CA ALA A 92 -10.17 19.43 -5.27
C ALA A 92 -10.99 18.63 -6.29
N GLY A 93 -12.31 18.78 -6.25
CA GLY A 93 -13.24 18.11 -7.16
C GLY A 93 -14.49 17.67 -6.42
N GLN A 94 -15.66 17.86 -7.03
CA GLN A 94 -16.93 17.55 -6.39
C GLN A 94 -17.02 16.05 -6.08
N GLY A 95 -17.26 15.70 -4.82
CA GLY A 95 -17.38 14.31 -4.36
C GLY A 95 -16.09 13.51 -4.32
N LEU A 96 -14.94 14.18 -4.40
CA LEU A 96 -13.61 13.57 -4.28
C LEU A 96 -13.06 13.83 -2.87
N PHE A 97 -12.48 12.80 -2.27
CA PHE A 97 -11.96 12.88 -0.91
C PHE A 97 -10.55 12.31 -0.82
N ASP A 98 -9.66 13.03 -0.14
CA ASP A 98 -8.32 12.55 0.19
C ASP A 98 -8.40 11.78 1.54
N VAL A 99 -8.07 10.50 1.53
CA VAL A 99 -7.90 9.68 2.73
C VAL A 99 -6.41 9.58 3.04
N THR A 100 -6.02 9.92 4.26
CA THR A 100 -4.63 9.89 4.73
C THR A 100 -4.48 8.90 5.87
N LEU A 101 -3.55 7.96 5.72
CA LEU A 101 -2.99 7.12 6.77
C LEU A 101 -1.66 7.73 7.23
N ALA A 102 -1.43 7.76 8.54
CA ALA A 102 -0.18 8.21 9.14
C ALA A 102 0.21 7.24 10.26
N VAL A 103 1.46 6.77 10.19
CA VAL A 103 2.05 5.83 11.16
C VAL A 103 3.34 6.43 11.67
N LYS A 104 3.55 6.38 12.98
CA LYS A 104 4.84 6.70 13.59
C LYS A 104 5.34 5.48 14.35
N GLY A 105 6.65 5.24 14.25
CA GLY A 105 7.34 4.27 15.08
C GLY A 105 7.86 4.89 16.37
N ASN A 106 8.61 4.09 17.09
CA ASN A 106 9.36 4.48 18.27
C ASN A 106 10.66 3.66 18.36
N GLN A 107 11.45 3.94 19.39
CA GLN A 107 12.62 3.14 19.74
C GLN A 107 12.29 2.05 20.75
N THR A 108 12.97 0.91 20.61
CA THR A 108 12.93 -0.14 21.65
C THR A 108 13.54 0.40 22.95
N SER A 109 12.90 0.10 24.08
CA SER A 109 13.33 0.66 25.38
C SER A 109 14.51 -0.09 26.02
N THR A 110 14.88 -1.24 25.48
CA THR A 110 15.96 -2.09 25.99
C THR A 110 17.28 -1.64 25.35
N PRO A 111 18.28 -1.20 26.14
CA PRO A 111 19.58 -0.85 25.58
C PRO A 111 20.24 -2.06 24.90
N VAL A 112 20.97 -1.84 23.82
CA VAL A 112 21.68 -2.90 23.10
C VAL A 112 23.18 -2.64 23.13
N ASP A 113 23.95 -3.68 23.45
CA ASP A 113 25.38 -3.71 23.22
C ASP A 113 25.68 -4.72 22.12
N LEU A 114 26.19 -4.19 21.01
CA LEU A 114 26.38 -4.91 19.77
C LEU A 114 27.86 -5.09 19.48
N VAL A 115 28.31 -6.31 19.20
CA VAL A 115 29.66 -6.57 18.70
C VAL A 115 29.63 -6.98 17.25
N MET A 116 30.34 -6.23 16.41
CA MET A 116 30.62 -6.64 15.03
C MET A 116 31.95 -7.40 14.99
N VAL A 117 31.89 -8.67 14.58
CA VAL A 117 33.07 -9.53 14.38
C VAL A 117 33.34 -9.67 12.89
N ILE A 118 34.38 -8.99 12.43
CA ILE A 118 34.67 -8.79 11.01
C ILE A 118 35.88 -9.62 10.61
N ASP A 119 35.70 -10.47 9.60
CA ASP A 119 36.81 -11.15 8.94
C ASP A 119 37.69 -10.11 8.24
N TYR A 120 38.91 -9.96 8.75
CA TYR A 120 39.93 -9.02 8.28
C TYR A 120 41.11 -9.76 7.64
N SER A 121 40.85 -10.89 6.99
CA SER A 121 41.84 -11.64 6.23
C SER A 121 42.31 -10.88 4.98
N SER A 122 43.31 -11.41 4.28
CA SER A 122 44.06 -10.80 3.16
C SER A 122 43.25 -10.28 1.96
N SER A 123 41.92 -10.35 1.99
CA SER A 123 41.01 -9.74 1.01
C SER A 123 40.42 -8.38 1.45
N MET A 124 40.52 -8.01 2.73
CA MET A 124 39.96 -6.76 3.29
C MET A 124 40.85 -5.53 3.02
N THR A 125 41.05 -5.23 1.74
CA THR A 125 41.72 -4.02 1.27
C THR A 125 40.97 -3.46 0.05
N GLY A 126 41.30 -2.23 -0.36
CA GLY A 126 40.70 -1.64 -1.58
C GLY A 126 39.19 -1.49 -1.48
N GLU A 127 38.47 -2.05 -2.46
CA GLU A 127 37.01 -1.95 -2.60
C GLU A 127 36.27 -2.58 -1.42
N LYS A 128 36.69 -3.78 -0.96
CA LYS A 128 36.04 -4.43 0.20
C LYS A 128 36.09 -3.59 1.46
N LEU A 129 37.26 -3.01 1.76
CA LEU A 129 37.40 -2.13 2.92
C LEU A 129 36.56 -0.86 2.74
N THR A 130 36.53 -0.31 1.53
CA THR A 130 35.68 0.86 1.22
C THR A 130 34.21 0.57 1.50
N ASN A 131 33.71 -0.56 1.01
CA ASN A 131 32.32 -0.98 1.20
C ASN A 131 32.02 -1.37 2.65
N ALA A 132 32.97 -1.96 3.38
CA ALA A 132 32.83 -2.23 4.81
C ALA A 132 32.60 -0.93 5.60
N LEU A 133 33.37 0.12 5.28
CA LEU A 133 33.28 1.42 5.92
C LEU A 133 32.00 2.15 5.51
N LEU A 134 31.58 2.07 4.24
CA LEU A 134 30.28 2.58 3.80
C LEU A 134 29.12 1.87 4.50
N GLY A 135 29.20 0.55 4.67
CA GLY A 135 28.22 -0.23 5.41
C GLY A 135 28.12 0.20 6.86
N LEU A 136 29.26 0.41 7.54
CA LEU A 136 29.29 0.93 8.90
C LEU A 136 28.70 2.35 9.02
N GLN A 137 28.95 3.22 8.04
CA GLN A 137 28.35 4.55 7.98
C GLN A 137 26.83 4.49 7.81
N GLN A 138 26.34 3.64 6.92
CA GLN A 138 24.89 3.45 6.71
C GLN A 138 24.24 2.91 7.99
N PHE A 139 24.85 1.90 8.63
CA PHE A 139 24.39 1.38 9.91
C PHE A 139 24.37 2.46 11.00
N GLY A 140 25.42 3.28 11.07
CA GLY A 140 25.49 4.40 12.01
C GLY A 140 24.43 5.47 11.78
N ASN A 141 24.10 5.76 10.51
CA ASN A 141 23.05 6.71 10.16
C ASN A 141 21.66 6.17 10.52
N GLU A 142 21.43 4.87 10.31
CA GLU A 142 20.16 4.24 10.67
C GLU A 142 19.95 4.24 12.18
N LEU A 143 21.03 4.05 12.95
CA LEU A 143 21.02 4.04 14.42
C LEU A 143 21.32 5.41 15.04
N ALA A 144 21.25 6.51 14.29
CA ALA A 144 21.81 7.79 14.71
C ALA A 144 21.24 8.30 16.05
N ASP A 145 19.93 8.21 16.23
CA ASP A 145 19.25 8.66 17.45
C ASP A 145 19.66 7.77 18.65
N SER A 146 19.74 6.46 18.46
CA SER A 146 20.13 5.49 19.48
C SER A 146 21.61 5.51 19.86
N LEU A 147 22.48 5.84 18.91
CA LEU A 147 23.89 6.12 19.20
C LEU A 147 24.03 7.45 19.95
N ALA A 148 23.26 8.46 19.58
CA ALA A 148 23.30 9.78 20.22
C ALA A 148 22.80 9.76 21.67
N ASN A 149 21.73 9.01 21.96
CA ASN A 149 21.19 8.85 23.31
C ASN A 149 21.91 7.73 24.13
N GLY A 150 22.70 6.89 23.47
CA GLY A 150 23.49 5.82 24.07
C GLY A 150 22.69 4.55 24.41
N SER A 151 21.48 4.40 23.90
CA SER A 151 20.70 3.16 23.97
C SER A 151 21.47 2.03 23.28
N ILE A 152 22.10 2.31 22.15
CA ILE A 152 22.93 1.36 21.40
C ILE A 152 24.40 1.74 21.51
N ARG A 153 25.26 0.74 21.76
CA ARG A 153 26.73 0.90 21.71
C ARG A 153 27.33 -0.23 20.88
N ILE A 154 28.37 0.08 20.11
CA ILE A 154 28.99 -0.85 19.17
C ILE A 154 30.44 -1.10 19.56
N GLY A 155 30.82 -2.37 19.66
CA GLY A 155 32.20 -2.83 19.72
C GLY A 155 32.59 -3.52 18.40
N ILE A 156 33.86 -3.47 18.02
CA ILE A 156 34.36 -4.18 16.84
C ILE A 156 35.48 -5.12 17.23
N VAL A 157 35.40 -6.35 16.71
CA VAL A 157 36.48 -7.33 16.71
C VAL A 157 36.85 -7.64 15.27
N ALA A 158 38.04 -7.21 14.84
CA ALA A 158 38.59 -7.59 13.55
C ALA A 158 39.53 -8.78 13.73
N TYR A 159 39.37 -9.84 12.94
CA TYR A 159 40.19 -11.05 13.07
C TYR A 159 40.80 -11.52 11.76
N ASN A 160 41.97 -12.16 11.84
CA ASN A 160 42.58 -12.93 10.76
C ASN A 160 43.29 -14.14 11.34
N ARG A 161 44.64 -14.13 11.43
CA ARG A 161 45.40 -15.00 12.34
C ARG A 161 45.56 -14.36 13.73
N GLU A 162 45.51 -13.04 13.80
CA GLU A 162 45.48 -12.23 15.01
C GLU A 162 44.06 -11.73 15.28
N VAL A 163 43.88 -11.05 16.42
CA VAL A 163 42.64 -10.38 16.79
C VAL A 163 42.94 -8.96 17.23
N TYR A 164 42.13 -8.03 16.76
CA TYR A 164 42.13 -6.63 17.15
C TYR A 164 40.76 -6.31 17.71
N THR A 165 40.69 -5.59 18.82
CA THR A 165 39.44 -5.23 19.48
C THR A 165 39.40 -3.74 19.74
N THR A 166 38.23 -3.13 19.63
CA THR A 166 37.98 -1.79 20.16
C THR A 166 38.18 -1.78 21.68
N ASN A 167 38.46 -0.61 22.25
CA ASN A 167 38.55 -0.46 23.69
C ASN A 167 37.13 -0.38 24.30
N GLY A 168 36.46 -1.53 24.40
CA GLY A 168 35.08 -1.60 24.81
C GLY A 168 34.10 -1.21 23.69
N PHE A 169 32.92 -0.75 24.11
CA PHE A 169 31.85 -0.27 23.22
C PHE A 169 31.90 1.25 23.05
N SER A 170 31.54 1.73 21.86
CA SER A 170 31.49 3.14 21.48
C SER A 170 30.16 3.52 20.86
N THR A 171 29.77 4.79 20.97
CA THR A 171 28.69 5.41 20.18
C THR A 171 29.22 6.24 19.01
N ASP A 172 30.54 6.41 18.91
CA ASP A 172 31.21 7.22 17.90
C ASP A 172 31.59 6.38 16.68
N ILE A 173 30.83 6.53 15.59
CA ILE A 173 31.10 5.87 14.31
C ILE A 173 32.45 6.27 13.73
N ALA A 174 32.91 7.50 13.93
CA ALA A 174 34.22 7.94 13.40
C ALA A 174 35.38 7.21 14.11
N TYR A 175 35.25 6.95 15.42
CA TYR A 175 36.21 6.10 16.14
C TYR A 175 36.22 4.67 15.59
N LEU A 176 35.05 4.09 15.33
CA LEU A 176 34.92 2.73 14.80
C LEU A 176 35.50 2.59 13.38
N GLU A 177 35.28 3.60 12.53
CA GLU A 177 35.94 3.69 11.23
C GLU A 177 37.47 3.80 11.35
N GLN A 178 37.95 4.68 12.25
CA GLN A 178 39.38 4.85 12.48
C GLN A 178 40.03 3.55 12.96
N PHE A 179 39.35 2.81 13.84
CA PHE A 179 39.81 1.50 14.30
C PHE A 179 40.02 0.53 13.12
N LEU A 180 39.06 0.43 12.21
CA LEU A 180 39.18 -0.42 11.02
C LEU A 180 40.31 0.05 10.08
N ARG A 181 40.49 1.37 9.91
CA ARG A 181 41.50 1.93 9.00
C ARG A 181 42.94 1.83 9.53
N GLU A 182 43.13 2.06 10.82
CA GLU A 182 44.45 2.37 11.39
C GLU A 182 44.94 1.33 12.41
N THR A 183 44.05 0.54 13.02
CA THR A 183 44.42 -0.43 14.07
C THR A 183 44.35 -1.87 13.56
N ALA A 184 43.30 -2.23 12.83
CA ALA A 184 43.15 -3.56 12.25
C ALA A 184 44.08 -3.71 11.04
N GLU A 185 45.03 -4.65 11.10
CA GLU A 185 45.92 -4.95 9.98
C GLU A 185 45.43 -6.20 9.24
N SER A 186 45.28 -6.11 7.91
CA SER A 186 44.95 -7.27 7.10
C SER A 186 46.12 -8.26 7.06
N HIS A 187 45.83 -9.54 7.27
CA HIS A 187 46.83 -10.60 7.21
C HIS A 187 46.28 -11.88 6.57
N SER A 188 47.18 -12.73 6.08
CA SER A 188 46.77 -14.04 5.57
C SER A 188 46.28 -14.98 6.68
N GLY A 189 45.23 -15.74 6.39
CA GLY A 189 44.63 -16.74 7.29
C GLY A 189 43.32 -16.27 7.92
N THR A 190 42.45 -17.26 8.17
CA THR A 190 41.08 -17.05 8.66
C THR A 190 40.88 -17.93 9.89
N PHE A 191 41.19 -17.38 11.06
CA PHE A 191 41.07 -18.05 12.36
C PHE A 191 39.77 -17.62 13.04
N MET A 192 38.64 -18.03 12.46
CA MET A 192 37.29 -17.60 12.86
C MET A 192 37.03 -17.79 14.36
N GLN A 193 37.43 -18.93 14.96
CA GLN A 193 37.26 -19.17 16.40
C GLN A 193 37.86 -18.04 17.27
N LYS A 194 39.03 -17.49 16.91
CA LYS A 194 39.64 -16.38 17.65
C LYS A 194 38.75 -15.13 17.64
N GLY A 195 38.25 -14.76 16.47
CA GLY A 195 37.35 -13.62 16.32
C GLY A 195 36.05 -13.84 17.09
N LEU A 196 35.45 -15.03 16.96
CA LEU A 196 34.19 -15.35 17.63
C LEU A 196 34.31 -15.32 19.16
N LEU A 197 35.36 -15.95 19.70
CA LEU A 197 35.61 -15.96 21.14
C LEU A 197 35.93 -14.57 21.68
N ALA A 198 36.71 -13.77 20.95
CA ALA A 198 37.00 -12.39 21.36
C ALA A 198 35.75 -11.50 21.33
N GLY A 199 34.86 -11.68 20.34
CA GLY A 199 33.59 -10.95 20.32
C GLY A 199 32.67 -11.33 21.46
N GLN A 200 32.59 -12.62 21.80
CA GLN A 200 31.83 -13.06 22.97
C GLN A 200 32.43 -12.51 24.26
N GLN A 201 33.76 -12.53 24.38
CA GLN A 201 34.46 -11.98 25.54
C GLN A 201 34.13 -10.51 25.73
N LEU A 202 34.15 -9.71 24.65
CA LEU A 202 33.79 -8.30 24.69
C LEU A 202 32.34 -8.09 25.21
N LEU A 203 31.38 -8.89 24.74
CA LEU A 203 30.00 -8.88 25.24
C LEU A 203 29.86 -9.34 26.70
N LEU A 204 30.69 -10.28 27.15
CA LEU A 204 30.62 -10.80 28.52
C LEU A 204 31.26 -9.85 29.53
N GLU A 205 32.34 -9.16 29.15
CA GLU A 205 33.15 -8.36 30.07
C GLU A 205 32.81 -6.86 30.05
N GLU A 206 32.45 -6.31 28.89
CA GLU A 206 32.33 -4.85 28.70
C GLU A 206 30.88 -4.38 28.46
N SER A 207 29.92 -5.31 28.32
CA SER A 207 28.51 -4.94 28.16
C SER A 207 27.88 -4.50 29.48
N ARG A 208 26.88 -3.62 29.33
CA ARG A 208 25.97 -3.23 30.40
C ARG A 208 25.17 -4.45 30.88
N PRO A 209 24.94 -4.59 32.20
CA PRO A 209 24.12 -5.68 32.74
C PRO A 209 22.70 -5.71 32.17
N GLU A 210 22.09 -4.54 32.00
CA GLU A 210 20.72 -4.33 31.51
C GLU A 210 20.59 -4.44 29.98
N ALA A 211 21.71 -4.39 29.24
CA ALA A 211 21.66 -4.39 27.79
C ALA A 211 21.45 -5.80 27.22
N GLU A 212 20.64 -5.86 26.17
CA GLU A 212 20.64 -6.99 25.25
C GLU A 212 22.01 -7.08 24.57
N LYS A 213 22.47 -8.31 24.36
CA LYS A 213 23.80 -8.60 23.83
C LYS A 213 23.62 -9.21 22.46
N LEU A 214 24.13 -8.52 21.46
CA LEU A 214 23.97 -8.90 20.06
C LEU A 214 25.33 -9.03 19.39
N PHE A 215 25.44 -10.04 18.54
CA PHE A 215 26.66 -10.41 17.84
C PHE A 215 26.40 -10.44 16.34
N ILE A 216 27.09 -9.62 15.55
CA ILE A 216 27.05 -9.66 14.09
C ILE A 216 28.40 -10.18 13.59
N HIS A 217 28.42 -11.35 12.96
CA HIS A 217 29.58 -11.80 12.20
C HIS A 217 29.49 -11.30 10.76
N ILE A 218 30.61 -10.85 10.19
CA ILE A 218 30.74 -10.42 8.80
C ILE A 218 31.97 -11.09 8.19
N GLY A 219 31.78 -11.97 7.21
CA GLY A 219 32.89 -12.67 6.55
C GLY A 219 32.42 -13.72 5.53
N ASP A 220 33.34 -14.38 4.84
CA ASP A 220 33.03 -15.44 3.86
C ASP A 220 32.91 -16.84 4.49
N ASP A 221 33.01 -16.91 5.83
CA ASP A 221 32.95 -18.12 6.64
C ASP A 221 33.98 -19.19 6.24
N SER A 222 35.10 -18.78 5.64
CA SER A 222 36.13 -19.68 5.08
C SER A 222 37.18 -20.15 6.09
N ALA A 223 36.78 -20.47 7.33
CA ALA A 223 37.68 -20.85 8.42
C ALA A 223 38.74 -21.88 7.98
N ASN A 224 40.03 -21.52 8.08
CA ASN A 224 41.16 -22.36 7.64
C ASN A 224 42.16 -22.67 8.77
N ARG A 225 41.84 -22.21 9.99
CA ARG A 225 42.56 -22.44 11.23
C ARG A 225 41.58 -22.64 12.38
N SER A 226 41.97 -23.46 13.35
CA SER A 226 41.23 -23.74 14.58
C SER A 226 42.19 -24.03 15.73
N TYR A 227 41.73 -23.81 16.95
CA TYR A 227 42.41 -24.26 18.15
C TYR A 227 42.37 -25.78 18.24
N LEU A 228 43.38 -26.36 18.92
CA LEU A 228 43.34 -27.76 19.28
C LEU A 228 42.25 -27.99 20.34
N PRO A 229 41.54 -29.12 20.30
CA PRO A 229 40.72 -29.57 21.43
C PRO A 229 41.56 -29.67 22.71
N VAL A 230 40.95 -29.41 23.87
CA VAL A 230 41.62 -29.73 25.15
C VAL A 230 41.88 -31.23 25.25
N ASP A 231 42.93 -31.62 25.98
CA ASP A 231 43.21 -33.04 26.20
C ASP A 231 42.00 -33.69 26.90
N GLU A 232 41.54 -34.83 26.38
CA GLU A 232 40.35 -35.55 26.88
C GLU A 232 39.04 -34.74 26.79
N ALA A 233 38.95 -33.78 25.85
CA ALA A 233 37.72 -33.02 25.61
C ALA A 233 36.49 -33.93 25.41
N ALA A 234 35.37 -33.53 26.01
CA ALA A 234 34.12 -34.23 25.84
C ALA A 234 33.65 -34.15 24.38
N VAL A 235 33.25 -35.30 23.83
CA VAL A 235 32.67 -35.42 22.49
C VAL A 235 31.16 -35.56 22.61
N TYR A 236 30.44 -34.62 22.01
CA TYR A 236 28.98 -34.57 22.02
C TYR A 236 28.43 -35.11 20.71
N GLN A 237 27.40 -35.97 20.78
CA GLN A 237 26.69 -36.41 19.58
C GLN A 237 25.82 -35.26 19.05
N ASN A 238 25.87 -35.01 17.74
CA ASN A 238 25.02 -34.01 17.12
C ASN A 238 23.59 -34.56 17.02
N THR A 239 22.71 -34.04 17.86
CA THR A 239 21.28 -34.39 17.89
C THR A 239 20.39 -33.24 17.43
N GLY A 240 20.95 -32.29 16.68
CA GLY A 240 20.27 -31.09 16.17
C GLY A 240 20.89 -29.77 16.62
N ALA A 241 22.02 -29.80 17.34
CA ALA A 241 22.74 -28.58 17.73
C ALA A 241 23.41 -27.91 16.51
N ILE A 242 23.81 -28.72 15.53
CA ILE A 242 24.31 -28.28 14.23
C ILE A 242 23.36 -28.84 13.16
N SER A 243 22.80 -27.96 12.36
CA SER A 243 21.87 -28.29 11.27
C SER A 243 22.63 -28.56 9.99
N ASP A 244 22.38 -29.72 9.39
CA ASP A 244 22.94 -30.12 8.09
C ASP A 244 22.55 -29.15 6.99
N TYR A 245 23.45 -28.92 6.04
CA TYR A 245 23.18 -28.02 4.92
C TYR A 245 24.04 -28.34 3.70
N ASN A 246 23.47 -28.30 2.49
CA ASN A 246 24.17 -28.52 1.22
C ASN A 246 25.12 -29.75 1.19
N GLY A 247 24.73 -30.84 1.86
CA GLY A 247 25.52 -32.08 1.92
C GLY A 247 26.68 -32.06 2.92
N TYR A 248 26.83 -30.98 3.70
CA TYR A 248 27.70 -30.93 4.87
C TYR A 248 26.94 -31.42 6.10
N HIS A 249 27.64 -32.21 6.91
CA HIS A 249 27.12 -32.86 8.11
C HIS A 249 28.25 -33.04 9.13
N THR A 250 27.91 -32.96 10.41
CA THR A 250 28.80 -33.23 11.54
C THR A 250 28.10 -34.21 12.49
N GLU A 251 28.64 -35.42 12.64
CA GLU A 251 28.05 -36.47 13.52
C GLU A 251 28.23 -36.16 15.01
N SER A 252 29.34 -35.51 15.36
CA SER A 252 29.70 -35.17 16.72
C SER A 252 30.61 -33.95 16.76
N TYR A 253 30.60 -33.21 17.87
CA TYR A 253 31.38 -31.99 18.02
C TYR A 253 32.02 -31.88 19.41
N ILE A 254 32.99 -30.99 19.53
CA ILE A 254 33.72 -30.67 20.76
C ILE A 254 33.54 -29.18 21.04
N GLU A 255 33.38 -28.80 22.30
CA GLU A 255 33.15 -27.40 22.70
C GLU A 255 34.37 -26.75 23.38
N GLU A 256 35.30 -27.56 23.88
CA GLU A 256 36.43 -27.09 24.70
C GLU A 256 37.75 -27.13 23.91
N PHE A 257 38.39 -25.97 23.80
CA PHE A 257 39.59 -25.77 22.99
C PHE A 257 40.72 -25.11 23.79
N GLN A 258 41.96 -25.37 23.38
CA GLN A 258 43.18 -24.84 23.99
C GLN A 258 43.44 -23.39 23.56
N THR A 259 42.62 -22.45 24.02
CA THR A 259 42.63 -21.05 23.55
C THR A 259 43.91 -20.27 23.90
N SER A 260 44.67 -20.73 24.88
CA SER A 260 45.96 -20.17 25.30
C SER A 260 47.18 -20.85 24.66
N ALA A 261 46.99 -21.93 23.90
CA ALA A 261 48.09 -22.65 23.26
C ALA A 261 48.60 -21.92 22.00
N THR A 262 49.89 -22.06 21.72
CA THR A 262 50.49 -21.53 20.49
C THR A 262 50.30 -22.46 19.29
N ALA A 263 50.09 -23.75 19.53
CA ALA A 263 49.78 -24.73 18.50
C ALA A 263 48.35 -24.54 17.99
N TYR A 264 48.15 -24.78 16.69
CA TYR A 264 46.83 -24.67 16.05
C TYR A 264 46.72 -25.64 14.87
N HIS A 265 45.49 -26.02 14.55
CA HIS A 265 45.16 -26.78 13.35
C HIS A 265 45.09 -25.85 12.14
N THR A 266 45.57 -26.32 10.98
CA THR A 266 45.46 -25.58 9.71
C THR A 266 45.13 -26.49 8.54
N THR A 267 44.40 -25.97 7.57
CA THR A 267 44.12 -26.67 6.30
C THR A 267 45.29 -26.60 5.31
N SER A 268 46.33 -25.80 5.60
CA SER A 268 47.54 -25.76 4.79
C SER A 268 48.31 -27.07 4.88
N LYS A 269 48.58 -27.69 3.73
CA LYS A 269 49.36 -28.94 3.65
C LYS A 269 50.83 -28.76 4.02
N ASN A 270 51.39 -27.57 3.81
CA ASN A 270 52.79 -27.25 4.03
C ASN A 270 52.92 -25.88 4.73
N PRO A 271 52.51 -25.77 6.00
CA PRO A 271 52.63 -24.51 6.72
C PRO A 271 54.10 -24.17 6.98
N SER A 272 54.45 -22.89 6.89
CA SER A 272 55.78 -22.39 7.22
C SER A 272 56.01 -22.23 8.73
N ASP A 273 54.93 -22.19 9.51
CA ASP A 273 54.95 -22.04 10.96
C ASP A 273 55.08 -23.41 11.63
N SER A 274 56.09 -23.54 12.51
CA SER A 274 56.37 -24.76 13.26
C SER A 274 55.28 -25.18 14.26
N GLN A 275 54.40 -24.25 14.65
CA GLN A 275 53.28 -24.51 15.57
C GLN A 275 52.02 -24.98 14.83
N ALA A 276 52.01 -24.89 13.50
CA ALA A 276 50.87 -25.27 12.69
C ALA A 276 50.82 -26.79 12.48
N ILE A 277 49.66 -27.39 12.72
CA ILE A 277 49.42 -28.82 12.54
C ILE A 277 48.46 -29.01 11.36
N PRO A 278 48.93 -29.57 10.22
CA PRO A 278 48.08 -29.80 9.06
C PRO A 278 46.95 -30.80 9.34
N VAL A 279 45.71 -30.41 9.07
CA VAL A 279 44.51 -31.24 9.16
C VAL A 279 43.60 -31.02 7.94
N SER A 280 42.51 -31.79 7.82
CA SER A 280 41.54 -31.60 6.74
C SER A 280 40.63 -30.39 6.99
N ASN A 281 39.98 -29.91 5.93
CA ASN A 281 38.95 -28.86 6.05
C ASN A 281 37.81 -29.28 6.98
N THR A 282 37.46 -30.56 7.01
CA THR A 282 36.42 -31.13 7.87
C THR A 282 36.76 -30.96 9.34
N VAL A 283 37.99 -31.25 9.75
CA VAL A 283 38.43 -31.07 11.14
C VAL A 283 38.28 -29.61 11.57
N VAL A 284 38.80 -28.66 10.78
CA VAL A 284 38.66 -27.22 11.09
C VAL A 284 37.20 -26.78 11.12
N THR A 285 36.35 -27.32 10.22
CA THR A 285 34.91 -27.04 10.21
C THR A 285 34.23 -27.52 11.49
N ASP A 286 34.41 -28.78 11.84
CA ASP A 286 33.75 -29.39 13.00
C ASP A 286 34.19 -28.72 14.31
N GLU A 287 35.48 -28.35 14.41
CA GLU A 287 36.01 -27.59 15.54
C GLU A 287 35.41 -26.17 15.60
N THR A 288 35.27 -25.50 14.46
CA THR A 288 34.66 -24.16 14.39
C THR A 288 33.17 -24.22 14.78
N LEU A 289 32.43 -25.21 14.27
CA LEU A 289 31.03 -25.43 14.62
C LEU A 289 30.85 -25.80 16.10
N GLY A 290 31.76 -26.58 16.66
CA GLY A 290 31.79 -26.88 18.08
C GLY A 290 31.98 -25.63 18.95
N THR A 291 32.83 -24.70 18.50
CA THR A 291 32.92 -23.36 19.13
C THR A 291 31.60 -22.61 19.00
N ILE A 292 30.97 -22.58 17.83
CA ILE A 292 29.66 -21.93 17.62
C ILE A 292 28.59 -22.49 18.56
N VAL A 293 28.52 -23.81 18.73
CA VAL A 293 27.59 -24.42 19.68
C VAL A 293 27.87 -23.95 21.11
N ALA A 294 29.14 -23.89 21.52
CA ALA A 294 29.53 -23.38 22.84
C ALA A 294 29.13 -21.90 23.01
N LEU A 295 29.35 -21.08 21.98
CA LEU A 295 28.99 -19.67 21.97
C LEU A 295 27.50 -19.45 22.20
N LYS A 296 26.66 -20.16 21.44
CA LYS A 296 25.20 -20.04 21.51
C LYS A 296 24.61 -20.38 22.88
N LYS A 297 25.36 -21.07 23.76
CA LYS A 297 24.96 -21.30 25.16
C LYS A 297 24.90 -20.02 25.99
N SER A 298 25.52 -18.91 25.55
CA SER A 298 25.38 -17.61 26.21
C SER A 298 23.97 -17.02 26.10
N GLY A 299 23.16 -17.50 25.13
CA GLY A 299 21.82 -16.98 24.85
C GLY A 299 21.81 -15.61 24.16
N PHE A 300 22.94 -15.17 23.60
CA PHE A 300 22.98 -13.93 22.80
C PHE A 300 22.29 -14.12 21.45
N THR A 301 21.89 -13.00 20.85
CA THR A 301 21.37 -12.99 19.48
C THR A 301 22.56 -12.93 18.52
N TYR A 302 22.67 -13.93 17.66
CA TYR A 302 23.75 -14.04 16.67
C TYR A 302 23.21 -13.84 15.25
N TYR A 303 23.80 -12.89 14.53
CA TYR A 303 23.64 -12.64 13.10
C TYR A 303 24.91 -13.04 12.35
N SER A 304 24.73 -13.49 11.11
CA SER A 304 25.82 -13.83 10.20
C SER A 304 25.55 -13.18 8.85
N VAL A 305 26.38 -12.22 8.46
CA VAL A 305 26.36 -11.57 7.15
C VAL A 305 27.46 -12.19 6.29
N ALA A 306 27.07 -13.22 5.54
CA ALA A 306 28.01 -14.03 4.78
C ALA A 306 28.38 -13.37 3.43
N THR A 307 29.68 -13.20 3.19
CA THR A 307 30.24 -12.48 2.03
C THR A 307 30.60 -13.46 0.92
N ALA A 308 29.72 -13.60 -0.08
CA ALA A 308 29.85 -14.59 -1.17
C ALA A 308 30.39 -15.96 -0.70
N PRO A 309 29.76 -16.58 0.33
CA PRO A 309 30.31 -17.76 0.97
C PRO A 309 30.35 -18.95 0.02
N SER A 310 31.35 -19.81 0.20
CA SER A 310 31.32 -21.16 -0.38
C SER A 310 30.20 -22.00 0.26
N ALA A 311 29.82 -23.13 -0.32
CA ALA A 311 28.83 -24.04 0.30
C ALA A 311 29.24 -24.49 1.72
N ARG A 312 30.55 -24.62 1.98
CA ARG A 312 31.10 -24.88 3.32
C ARG A 312 30.95 -23.67 4.25
N GLY A 313 31.19 -22.47 3.73
CA GLY A 313 31.03 -21.22 4.48
C GLY A 313 29.58 -21.00 4.87
N GLU A 314 28.65 -21.19 3.93
CA GLU A 314 27.22 -21.08 4.17
C GLU A 314 26.74 -22.09 5.24
N TYR A 315 27.27 -23.31 5.25
CA TYR A 315 27.01 -24.27 6.33
C TYR A 315 27.46 -23.75 7.71
N ILE A 316 28.61 -23.07 7.79
CA ILE A 316 29.12 -22.48 9.03
C ILE A 316 28.27 -21.26 9.44
N GLY A 317 28.09 -20.29 8.55
CA GLY A 317 27.37 -19.04 8.83
C GLY A 317 25.91 -19.27 9.21
N ARG A 318 25.20 -20.20 8.56
CA ARG A 318 23.83 -20.56 8.93
C ARG A 318 23.73 -21.17 10.33
N ASN A 319 24.73 -21.95 10.73
CA ASN A 319 24.79 -22.54 12.08
C ASN A 319 25.21 -21.52 13.15
N LEU A 320 25.99 -20.49 12.77
CA LEU A 320 26.30 -19.35 13.62
C LEU A 320 25.06 -18.51 13.92
N ALA A 321 24.23 -18.26 12.90
CA ALA A 321 22.99 -17.52 13.08
C ALA A 321 22.09 -18.19 14.14
N SER A 322 21.48 -17.35 14.97
CA SER A 322 20.58 -17.78 16.04
C SER A 322 19.21 -18.23 15.50
N ALA A 323 18.77 -17.63 14.40
CA ALA A 323 17.57 -17.99 13.64
C ALA A 323 17.86 -17.94 12.12
N PRO A 324 17.06 -18.61 11.27
CA PRO A 324 17.23 -18.55 9.82
C PRO A 324 17.17 -17.12 9.24
N SER A 325 16.34 -16.24 9.80
CA SER A 325 16.24 -14.82 9.43
C SER A 325 17.48 -14.01 9.79
N ASN A 326 18.30 -14.50 10.73
CA ASN A 326 19.52 -13.81 11.16
C ASN A 326 20.74 -14.16 10.29
N TYR A 327 20.54 -14.98 9.24
CA TYR A 327 21.54 -15.28 8.23
C TYR A 327 21.26 -14.44 6.97
N LEU A 328 22.14 -13.47 6.70
CA LEU A 328 22.08 -12.58 5.56
C LEU A 328 23.27 -12.83 4.63
N THR A 329 23.18 -12.41 3.37
CA THR A 329 24.26 -12.54 2.40
C THR A 329 24.55 -11.24 1.69
N THR A 330 25.82 -11.02 1.36
CA THR A 330 26.26 -9.93 0.49
C THR A 330 27.21 -10.45 -0.59
N ASP A 331 27.40 -9.67 -1.65
CA ASP A 331 28.36 -9.98 -2.71
C ASP A 331 29.82 -9.98 -2.19
N GLU A 332 30.73 -10.50 -3.02
CA GLU A 332 32.14 -10.69 -2.67
C GLU A 332 32.88 -9.40 -2.29
N ASN A 333 32.40 -8.24 -2.77
CA ASN A 333 32.96 -6.93 -2.51
C ASN A 333 32.27 -6.18 -1.39
N LEU A 334 31.31 -6.79 -0.68
CA LEU A 334 30.54 -6.17 0.40
C LEU A 334 29.65 -4.99 -0.06
N SER A 335 29.33 -4.86 -1.35
CA SER A 335 28.50 -3.75 -1.85
C SER A 335 27.08 -3.76 -1.26
N GLY A 336 26.55 -4.93 -0.93
CA GLY A 336 25.27 -5.12 -0.23
C GLY A 336 25.34 -5.06 1.30
N LEU A 337 26.51 -4.86 1.90
CA LEU A 337 26.67 -4.89 3.36
C LEU A 337 25.82 -3.83 4.07
N GLY A 338 25.76 -2.63 3.50
CA GLY A 338 24.97 -1.55 4.09
C GLY A 338 23.48 -1.89 4.17
N SER A 339 22.91 -2.53 3.13
CA SER A 339 21.53 -3.01 3.16
C SER A 339 21.31 -4.10 4.20
N ALA A 340 22.22 -5.08 4.29
CA ALA A 340 22.12 -6.14 5.29
C ALA A 340 22.22 -5.58 6.73
N LEU A 341 23.11 -4.62 6.96
CA LEU A 341 23.22 -3.95 8.25
C LEU A 341 21.99 -3.09 8.56
N THR A 342 21.41 -2.43 7.56
CA THR A 342 20.15 -1.66 7.71
C THR A 342 19.00 -2.57 8.13
N GLU A 343 18.89 -3.76 7.53
CA GLU A 343 17.89 -4.75 7.93
C GLU A 343 18.07 -5.16 9.41
N ILE A 344 19.31 -5.40 9.85
CA ILE A 344 19.59 -5.68 11.27
C ILE A 344 19.26 -4.45 12.15
N ALA A 345 19.64 -3.25 11.73
CA ALA A 345 19.38 -2.00 12.45
C ALA A 345 17.89 -1.80 12.72
N ASN A 346 17.05 -2.05 11.72
CA ASN A 346 15.60 -1.94 11.85
C ASN A 346 15.06 -2.86 12.95
N HIS A 347 15.52 -4.10 13.01
CA HIS A 347 15.04 -5.08 14.00
C HIS A 347 15.51 -4.81 15.44
N ILE A 348 16.64 -4.12 15.61
CA ILE A 348 17.19 -3.85 16.95
C ILE A 348 16.67 -2.53 17.53
N ASP A 349 16.42 -1.54 16.66
CA ASP A 349 16.17 -0.17 17.08
C ASP A 349 14.70 0.23 17.01
N LYS A 350 13.98 -0.29 16.01
CA LYS A 350 12.65 0.19 15.65
C LYS A 350 11.57 -0.68 16.26
N THR A 351 10.50 -0.05 16.74
CA THR A 351 9.29 -0.76 17.18
C THR A 351 8.44 -1.25 15.99
N ILE A 352 8.66 -0.71 14.80
CA ILE A 352 8.06 -1.19 13.55
C ILE A 352 9.22 -1.54 12.59
N PRO A 353 9.73 -2.77 12.59
CA PRO A 353 10.89 -3.14 11.77
C PRO A 353 10.54 -3.53 10.31
N ASP A 354 9.36 -4.12 10.08
CA ASP A 354 8.91 -4.63 8.76
C ASP A 354 7.38 -4.58 8.60
N GLY A 355 6.77 -3.49 9.08
CA GLY A 355 5.32 -3.36 9.21
C GLY A 355 4.54 -3.42 7.89
N THR A 356 3.28 -3.88 8.02
CA THR A 356 2.33 -3.96 6.91
C THR A 356 0.99 -3.31 7.27
N ILE A 357 0.51 -2.38 6.44
CA ILE A 357 -0.85 -1.83 6.51
C ILE A 357 -1.75 -2.59 5.54
N THR A 358 -2.93 -2.99 6.00
CA THR A 358 -4.02 -3.49 5.15
C THR A 358 -5.20 -2.55 5.24
N ASP A 359 -5.64 -1.98 4.11
CA ASP A 359 -6.67 -0.96 4.05
C ASP A 359 -7.75 -1.24 2.97
N PRO A 360 -8.76 -2.07 3.28
CA PRO A 360 -9.85 -2.36 2.36
C PRO A 360 -10.81 -1.17 2.23
N MET A 361 -11.28 -0.85 1.03
CA MET A 361 -12.31 0.18 0.85
C MET A 361 -13.64 -0.24 1.50
N GLY A 362 -14.43 0.75 1.90
CA GLY A 362 -15.74 0.55 2.51
C GLY A 362 -16.78 0.16 1.47
N GLU A 363 -17.91 -0.38 1.94
CA GLU A 363 -19.04 -0.68 1.05
C GLU A 363 -19.57 0.62 0.41
N GLY A 364 -19.75 0.61 -0.91
CA GLY A 364 -20.17 1.79 -1.66
C GLY A 364 -19.07 2.85 -1.87
N ILE A 365 -17.81 2.57 -1.49
CA ILE A 365 -16.66 3.46 -1.74
C ILE A 365 -15.91 2.99 -2.99
N LEU A 366 -15.51 3.95 -3.81
CA LEU A 366 -14.77 3.75 -5.05
C LEU A 366 -13.36 4.33 -4.90
N LEU A 367 -12.35 3.45 -4.86
CA LEU A 367 -10.96 3.85 -4.90
C LEU A 367 -10.62 4.44 -6.27
N GLN A 368 -10.06 5.64 -6.29
CA GLN A 368 -9.57 6.23 -7.54
C GLN A 368 -8.29 5.52 -7.97
N GLY A 369 -8.24 5.10 -9.24
CA GLY A 369 -7.13 4.30 -9.76
C GLY A 369 -7.23 2.79 -9.50
N ALA A 370 -8.33 2.28 -8.95
CA ALA A 370 -8.52 0.84 -8.72
C ALA A 370 -8.24 0.00 -10.00
N GLY A 371 -7.50 -1.10 -9.84
CA GLY A 371 -7.03 -1.96 -10.94
C GLY A 371 -5.81 -1.45 -11.70
N ASN A 372 -5.44 -0.17 -11.54
CA ASN A 372 -4.22 0.46 -12.07
C ASN A 372 -3.61 1.41 -11.02
N PHE A 373 -3.52 0.95 -9.78
CA PHE A 373 -3.12 1.78 -8.65
C PHE A 373 -1.58 1.83 -8.53
N ASP A 374 -0.98 2.85 -9.15
CA ASP A 374 0.45 3.11 -9.14
C ASP A 374 0.79 4.43 -8.41
N ALA A 375 2.06 4.84 -8.45
CA ALA A 375 2.57 6.01 -7.73
C ALA A 375 1.94 7.35 -8.16
N ASP A 376 1.20 7.40 -9.28
CA ASP A 376 0.46 8.60 -9.68
C ASP A 376 -0.91 8.71 -8.96
N GLN A 377 -1.38 7.61 -8.35
CA GLN A 377 -2.69 7.52 -7.69
C GLN A 377 -2.64 7.75 -6.17
N TYR A 378 -1.43 7.86 -5.60
CA TYR A 378 -1.23 8.11 -4.18
C TYR A 378 0.01 8.96 -3.91
N GLN A 379 0.08 9.53 -2.71
CA GLN A 379 1.25 10.22 -2.20
C GLN A 379 1.79 9.47 -0.98
N LEU A 380 2.96 8.85 -1.12
CA LEU A 380 3.70 8.23 -0.02
C LEU A 380 4.86 9.14 0.38
N VAL A 381 4.91 9.55 1.64
CA VAL A 381 5.94 10.46 2.16
C VAL A 381 6.51 9.92 3.46
N GLY A 382 7.83 9.76 3.49
CA GLY A 382 8.59 9.52 4.70
C GLY A 382 8.98 10.84 5.37
N TRP A 383 9.00 10.86 6.70
CA TRP A 383 9.34 12.05 7.47
C TRP A 383 10.21 11.70 8.65
N ARG A 384 11.09 12.65 9.02
CA ARG A 384 11.91 12.58 10.22
C ARG A 384 11.84 13.89 11.00
N LYS A 385 11.88 13.86 12.34
CA LYS A 385 12.02 15.10 13.12
C LYS A 385 13.45 15.63 13.01
N ASN A 386 13.58 16.94 12.81
CA ASN A 386 14.87 17.63 12.92
C ASN A 386 15.25 17.87 14.39
N ALA A 387 16.43 18.44 14.64
CA ALA A 387 16.90 18.77 15.99
C ALA A 387 16.02 19.79 16.76
N GLN A 388 15.09 20.47 16.08
CA GLN A 388 14.10 21.38 16.67
C GLN A 388 12.77 20.65 17.00
N GLY A 389 12.66 19.37 16.68
CA GLY A 389 11.44 18.56 16.86
C GLY A 389 10.40 18.74 15.75
N GLU A 390 10.76 19.38 14.64
CA GLU A 390 9.85 19.62 13.51
C GLU A 390 9.94 18.51 12.48
N TRP A 391 8.79 18.07 11.96
CA TRP A 391 8.75 17.09 10.87
C TRP A 391 9.25 17.70 9.56
N VAL A 392 10.29 17.12 9.00
CA VAL A 392 10.79 17.40 7.65
C VAL A 392 10.66 16.17 6.78
N GLU A 393 10.45 16.39 5.48
CA GLU A 393 10.39 15.31 4.51
C GLU A 393 11.75 14.59 4.45
N ALA A 394 11.70 13.26 4.55
CA ALA A 394 12.86 12.38 4.57
C ALA A 394 12.55 11.18 3.66
N PRO A 395 12.77 11.32 2.33
CA PRO A 395 12.44 10.28 1.36
C PRO A 395 13.06 8.92 1.67
N GLU A 396 14.22 8.91 2.32
CA GLU A 396 14.91 7.70 2.77
C GLU A 396 14.04 6.82 3.68
N VAL A 397 13.15 7.40 4.49
CA VAL A 397 12.22 6.67 5.39
C VAL A 397 11.18 5.86 4.60
N ALA A 398 10.87 6.25 3.37
CA ALA A 398 9.96 5.51 2.49
C ALA A 398 10.70 4.51 1.59
N THR A 399 12.03 4.39 1.70
CA THR A 399 12.82 3.47 0.86
C THR A 399 12.47 2.03 1.19
N GLY A 400 12.18 1.23 0.15
CA GLY A 400 11.79 -0.19 0.31
C GLY A 400 10.33 -0.41 0.68
N VAL A 401 9.57 0.65 1.00
CA VAL A 401 8.13 0.56 1.20
C VAL A 401 7.44 0.34 -0.14
N THR A 402 6.56 -0.66 -0.20
CA THR A 402 5.77 -0.98 -1.38
C THR A 402 4.30 -0.71 -1.12
N VAL A 403 3.63 -0.08 -2.08
CA VAL A 403 2.17 0.12 -2.06
C VAL A 403 1.59 -0.68 -3.22
N SER A 404 0.60 -1.52 -2.92
CA SER A 404 -0.11 -2.32 -3.91
C SER A 404 -1.61 -2.28 -3.65
N GLU A 405 -2.37 -2.59 -4.68
CA GLU A 405 -3.83 -2.65 -4.59
C GLU A 405 -4.32 -3.94 -5.24
N LYS A 406 -5.29 -4.57 -4.57
CA LYS A 406 -6.04 -5.69 -5.13
C LYS A 406 -7.46 -5.68 -4.57
N ASP A 407 -8.45 -5.84 -5.45
CA ASP A 407 -9.86 -5.95 -5.07
C ASP A 407 -10.34 -4.78 -4.16
N GLN A 408 -9.93 -3.56 -4.49
CA GLN A 408 -10.12 -2.33 -3.71
C GLN A 408 -9.52 -2.38 -2.31
N THR A 409 -8.46 -3.17 -2.10
CA THR A 409 -7.70 -3.22 -0.85
C THR A 409 -6.29 -2.73 -1.09
N ILE A 410 -5.92 -1.63 -0.43
CA ILE A 410 -4.55 -1.11 -0.45
C ILE A 410 -3.74 -1.89 0.58
N THR A 411 -2.57 -2.38 0.18
CA THR A 411 -1.57 -2.98 1.08
C THR A 411 -0.28 -2.18 1.00
N VAL A 412 0.23 -1.75 2.15
CA VAL A 412 1.53 -1.07 2.27
C VAL A 412 2.46 -1.99 3.06
N SER A 413 3.56 -2.44 2.49
CA SER A 413 4.48 -3.40 3.13
C SER A 413 5.92 -2.90 3.15
N GLY A 414 6.71 -3.41 4.09
CA GLY A 414 8.12 -3.04 4.25
C GLY A 414 8.30 -1.73 5.03
N ILE A 415 7.37 -1.41 5.93
CA ILE A 415 7.42 -0.19 6.74
C ILE A 415 8.44 -0.38 7.86
N ALA A 416 9.50 0.43 7.88
CA ALA A 416 10.49 0.43 8.95
C ALA A 416 10.54 1.81 9.62
N LEU A 417 9.98 1.94 10.83
CA LEU A 417 9.86 3.23 11.54
C LEU A 417 10.35 3.15 12.98
N GLY A 418 11.35 3.97 13.31
CA GLY A 418 11.90 4.18 14.65
C GLY A 418 11.35 5.43 15.35
N GLU A 419 12.01 5.83 16.44
CA GLU A 419 11.74 7.13 17.09
C GLU A 419 11.93 8.27 16.08
N ASN A 420 11.11 9.31 16.19
CA ASN A 420 11.18 10.49 15.33
C ASN A 420 10.96 10.22 13.83
N GLU A 421 10.46 9.04 13.45
CA GLU A 421 10.13 8.69 12.08
C GLU A 421 8.62 8.48 11.91
N LYS A 422 8.09 8.93 10.77
CA LYS A 422 6.72 8.62 10.38
C LYS A 422 6.60 8.42 8.88
N LEU A 423 5.58 7.66 8.51
CA LEU A 423 5.15 7.46 7.13
C LEU A 423 3.73 7.98 6.96
N THR A 424 3.47 8.67 5.87
CA THR A 424 2.11 9.06 5.47
C THR A 424 1.78 8.56 4.08
N LEU A 425 0.63 7.92 3.93
CA LEU A 425 0.04 7.57 2.64
C LEU A 425 -1.26 8.36 2.45
N THR A 426 -1.38 9.11 1.37
CA THR A 426 -2.63 9.76 0.97
C THR A 426 -3.11 9.22 -0.37
N TYR A 427 -4.38 8.83 -0.46
CA TYR A 427 -5.02 8.35 -1.69
C TYR A 427 -6.43 8.94 -1.80
N GLN A 428 -7.06 8.77 -2.97
CA GLN A 428 -8.35 9.40 -3.25
C GLN A 428 -9.50 8.39 -3.38
N VAL A 429 -10.65 8.77 -2.86
CA VAL A 429 -11.89 7.98 -2.97
C VAL A 429 -13.07 8.83 -3.40
N ARG A 430 -14.09 8.16 -3.95
CA ARG A 430 -15.42 8.72 -4.22
C ARG A 430 -16.48 7.80 -3.64
N LEU A 431 -17.66 8.33 -3.37
CA LEU A 431 -18.83 7.52 -3.03
C LEU A 431 -19.50 7.03 -4.32
N ASN A 432 -19.98 5.78 -4.34
CA ASN A 432 -20.76 5.23 -5.44
C ASN A 432 -22.19 5.78 -5.41
N THR A 433 -22.37 6.98 -5.93
CA THR A 433 -23.68 7.67 -5.98
C THR A 433 -24.62 7.07 -7.02
N GLU A 434 -24.11 6.23 -7.92
CA GLU A 434 -24.89 5.54 -8.96
C GLU A 434 -25.47 4.20 -8.51
N ALA A 435 -25.07 3.70 -7.34
CA ALA A 435 -25.57 2.46 -6.79
C ALA A 435 -27.11 2.50 -6.61
N PRO A 436 -27.85 1.42 -6.93
CA PRO A 436 -29.30 1.38 -6.76
C PRO A 436 -29.79 1.64 -5.34
N ASP A 437 -28.96 1.29 -4.35
CA ASP A 437 -29.23 1.42 -2.91
C ASP A 437 -28.50 2.62 -2.27
N PHE A 438 -27.94 3.52 -3.09
CA PHE A 438 -27.31 4.75 -2.62
C PHE A 438 -28.24 5.56 -1.70
N LYS A 439 -27.68 6.05 -0.59
CA LYS A 439 -28.37 6.88 0.40
C LYS A 439 -27.67 8.22 0.52
N GLY A 440 -28.24 9.24 -0.10
CA GLY A 440 -27.71 10.60 0.04
C GLY A 440 -27.95 11.16 1.44
N GLU A 441 -27.09 12.09 1.84
CA GLU A 441 -27.00 12.67 3.19
C GLU A 441 -26.67 11.69 4.32
N ALA A 442 -26.43 10.41 4.02
CA ALA A 442 -26.05 9.40 5.00
C ALA A 442 -24.52 9.17 5.02
N TRP A 443 -23.95 9.05 6.21
CA TRP A 443 -22.55 8.70 6.43
C TRP A 443 -22.26 7.27 5.98
N VAL A 444 -21.16 7.11 5.25
CA VAL A 444 -20.61 5.84 4.77
C VAL A 444 -19.15 5.77 5.18
N LEU A 445 -18.76 4.67 5.83
CA LEU A 445 -17.37 4.44 6.23
C LEU A 445 -16.49 4.39 4.98
N CYS A 446 -15.37 5.12 4.99
CA CYS A 446 -14.45 5.14 3.84
C CYS A 446 -13.82 3.77 3.57
N ASN A 447 -13.69 2.94 4.61
CA ASN A 447 -12.93 1.71 4.59
C ASN A 447 -13.62 0.61 5.38
N GLY A 448 -13.23 -0.64 5.14
CA GLY A 448 -13.43 -1.72 6.09
C GLY A 448 -12.46 -1.62 7.26
N ARG A 449 -12.19 -2.76 7.92
CA ARG A 449 -11.20 -2.81 9.00
C ARG A 449 -9.81 -2.51 8.43
N THR A 450 -9.22 -1.39 8.84
CA THR A 450 -7.87 -0.98 8.46
C THR A 450 -6.90 -1.24 9.59
N THR A 451 -5.80 -1.93 9.33
CA THR A 451 -4.84 -2.33 10.36
C THR A 451 -3.40 -2.05 9.97
N LEU A 452 -2.53 -1.83 10.96
CA LEU A 452 -1.08 -1.99 10.87
C LEU A 452 -0.70 -3.27 11.64
N THR A 453 0.05 -4.17 11.00
CA THR A 453 0.80 -5.23 11.70
C THR A 453 2.26 -4.77 11.81
N PRO A 454 2.79 -4.47 13.00
CA PRO A 454 4.15 -3.90 13.15
C PRO A 454 5.27 -4.82 12.67
N ALA A 455 5.15 -6.13 12.91
CA ALA A 455 5.99 -7.18 12.35
C ALA A 455 5.21 -8.46 12.00
N SER A 456 5.81 -9.35 11.20
CA SER A 456 5.12 -10.52 10.61
C SER A 456 4.38 -11.47 11.58
N ASP A 457 4.76 -11.51 12.86
CA ASP A 457 4.11 -12.33 13.90
C ASP A 457 3.32 -11.51 14.95
N ASP A 458 3.25 -10.19 14.78
CA ASP A 458 2.61 -9.30 15.75
C ASP A 458 1.09 -9.26 15.59
N GLU A 459 0.43 -8.79 16.65
CA GLU A 459 -1.00 -8.49 16.62
C GLU A 459 -1.28 -7.26 15.75
N ALA A 460 -2.38 -7.32 14.99
CA ALA A 460 -2.80 -6.21 14.15
C ALA A 460 -3.41 -5.07 14.99
N LEU A 461 -2.92 -3.85 14.76
CA LEU A 461 -3.35 -2.62 15.42
C LEU A 461 -4.33 -1.85 14.53
N ASP A 462 -5.48 -1.45 15.06
CA ASP A 462 -6.56 -0.85 14.28
C ASP A 462 -6.38 0.67 14.05
N PHE A 463 -6.75 1.13 12.86
CA PHE A 463 -7.00 2.56 12.62
C PHE A 463 -8.48 2.88 12.83
N PRO A 464 -8.83 4.07 13.39
CA PRO A 464 -10.21 4.52 13.41
C PRO A 464 -10.66 4.88 11.98
N ILE A 465 -11.86 4.44 11.58
CA ILE A 465 -12.33 4.59 10.20
C ILE A 465 -13.20 5.84 10.05
N PRO A 466 -12.80 6.83 9.25
CA PRO A 466 -13.64 8.00 8.99
C PRO A 466 -14.82 7.65 8.07
N SER A 467 -15.81 8.55 8.03
CA SER A 467 -16.95 8.46 7.12
C SER A 467 -17.03 9.67 6.19
N ILE A 468 -17.64 9.49 5.03
CA ILE A 468 -18.01 10.54 4.09
C ILE A 468 -19.49 10.43 3.74
N LYS A 469 -20.06 11.46 3.13
CA LYS A 469 -21.41 11.41 2.56
C LYS A 469 -21.46 12.20 1.25
N ALA A 470 -22.55 12.05 0.52
CA ALA A 470 -22.81 12.84 -0.68
C ALA A 470 -24.20 13.50 -0.61
N PRO A 471 -24.34 14.73 -1.14
CA PRO A 471 -25.58 15.46 -1.07
C PRO A 471 -26.63 14.97 -2.07
N ASN A 472 -27.89 15.18 -1.71
CA ASN A 472 -29.04 15.00 -2.60
C ASN A 472 -29.51 16.32 -3.21
N VAL A 473 -30.25 16.22 -4.32
CA VAL A 473 -31.04 17.32 -4.90
C VAL A 473 -32.53 17.12 -4.63
N SER A 474 -33.28 18.21 -4.67
CA SER A 474 -34.74 18.21 -4.60
C SER A 474 -35.30 18.69 -5.93
N LEU A 475 -36.15 17.90 -6.58
CA LEU A 475 -36.75 18.24 -7.86
C LEU A 475 -38.14 18.83 -7.66
N ALA A 476 -38.34 20.08 -8.11
CA ALA A 476 -39.67 20.68 -8.21
C ALA A 476 -40.26 20.36 -9.58
N VAL A 477 -41.46 19.78 -9.62
CA VAL A 477 -42.19 19.47 -10.86
C VAL A 477 -43.53 20.19 -10.84
N LEU A 478 -43.87 20.87 -11.92
CA LEU A 478 -45.12 21.62 -12.08
C LEU A 478 -45.76 21.27 -13.43
N LYS A 479 -47.09 21.11 -13.46
CA LYS A 479 -47.85 20.92 -14.69
C LYS A 479 -48.72 22.13 -15.02
N LYS A 480 -48.52 22.68 -16.22
CA LYS A 480 -49.28 23.79 -16.81
C LYS A 480 -50.18 23.30 -17.95
N TRP A 481 -51.27 24.02 -18.15
CA TRP A 481 -52.30 23.73 -19.14
C TRP A 481 -52.57 24.98 -19.97
N VAL A 482 -52.50 24.86 -21.31
CA VAL A 482 -52.63 25.97 -22.26
C VAL A 482 -53.76 25.70 -23.25
N ASN A 483 -54.55 26.74 -23.56
CA ASN A 483 -55.69 26.69 -24.50
C ASN A 483 -56.77 25.64 -24.16
N VAL A 484 -56.96 25.35 -22.87
CA VAL A 484 -57.92 24.35 -22.38
C VAL A 484 -58.83 24.95 -21.32
N SER A 485 -60.10 24.54 -21.31
CA SER A 485 -61.05 24.94 -20.27
C SER A 485 -60.88 24.08 -19.01
N ALA A 486 -61.19 24.61 -17.83
CA ALA A 486 -61.01 23.90 -16.57
C ALA A 486 -61.79 22.56 -16.46
N ALA A 487 -62.87 22.42 -17.23
CA ALA A 487 -63.69 21.21 -17.31
C ALA A 487 -63.02 20.09 -18.13
N GLU A 488 -62.06 20.42 -18.99
CA GLU A 488 -61.35 19.49 -19.87
C GLU A 488 -59.99 19.07 -19.31
N ILE A 489 -59.55 19.69 -18.22
CA ILE A 489 -58.32 19.31 -17.51
C ILE A 489 -58.60 18.02 -16.71
N PRO A 490 -57.88 16.91 -16.98
CA PRO A 490 -58.04 15.65 -16.27
C PRO A 490 -57.72 15.79 -14.78
N ASP A 491 -58.14 14.82 -13.95
CA ASP A 491 -57.88 14.87 -12.51
C ASP A 491 -56.41 14.52 -12.16
N GLN A 492 -55.70 13.83 -13.05
CA GLN A 492 -54.29 13.50 -12.88
C GLN A 492 -53.58 13.34 -14.24
N ILE A 493 -52.25 13.44 -14.21
CA ILE A 493 -51.37 13.02 -15.31
C ILE A 493 -50.27 12.11 -14.75
N ASP A 494 -49.73 11.25 -15.61
CA ASP A 494 -48.58 10.41 -15.26
C ASP A 494 -47.32 10.97 -15.91
N TYR A 495 -46.18 10.85 -15.23
CA TYR A 495 -44.89 11.25 -15.74
C TYR A 495 -43.80 10.32 -15.20
N GLN A 496 -42.62 10.38 -15.82
CA GLN A 496 -41.41 9.71 -15.36
C GLN A 496 -40.29 10.73 -15.22
N VAL A 497 -39.43 10.51 -14.23
CA VAL A 497 -38.17 11.25 -14.09
C VAL A 497 -37.09 10.48 -14.83
N LYS A 498 -36.34 11.19 -15.67
CA LYS A 498 -35.15 10.67 -16.34
C LYS A 498 -33.91 11.30 -15.75
N ARG A 499 -32.82 10.53 -15.69
CA ARG A 499 -31.50 10.97 -15.27
C ARG A 499 -30.50 10.63 -16.35
N THR A 500 -29.66 11.60 -16.73
CA THR A 500 -28.52 11.40 -17.65
C THR A 500 -27.21 11.71 -16.95
N THR A 501 -26.07 11.55 -17.66
CA THR A 501 -24.71 11.72 -17.09
C THR A 501 -24.34 10.59 -16.12
N THR A 502 -24.82 9.37 -16.38
CA THR A 502 -24.43 8.16 -15.64
C THR A 502 -23.15 7.57 -16.21
N THR A 503 -22.29 7.03 -15.35
CA THR A 503 -21.05 6.35 -15.74
C THR A 503 -21.10 4.85 -15.48
N ALA A 504 -21.93 4.40 -14.54
CA ALA A 504 -22.16 2.99 -14.25
C ALA A 504 -23.28 2.41 -15.14
N ALA A 505 -23.08 1.19 -15.64
CA ALA A 505 -24.01 0.55 -16.59
C ALA A 505 -25.35 0.14 -15.94
N ASP A 506 -25.31 -0.13 -14.65
CA ASP A 506 -26.39 -0.54 -13.76
C ASP A 506 -27.08 0.65 -13.06
N SER A 507 -26.62 1.87 -13.33
CA SER A 507 -27.21 3.12 -12.87
C SER A 507 -28.61 3.31 -13.48
N TRP A 508 -29.60 3.64 -12.65
CA TRP A 508 -30.94 3.90 -13.16
C TRP A 508 -30.96 5.19 -14.01
N GLN A 509 -31.72 5.15 -15.10
CA GLN A 509 -31.89 6.29 -16.02
C GLN A 509 -33.33 6.76 -16.12
N GLN A 510 -34.28 5.95 -15.66
CA GLN A 510 -35.71 6.26 -15.68
C GLN A 510 -36.39 5.71 -14.43
N SER A 511 -37.28 6.51 -13.86
CA SER A 511 -38.13 6.13 -12.73
C SER A 511 -39.29 5.22 -13.16
N ASP A 512 -39.92 4.58 -12.18
CA ASP A 512 -41.30 4.10 -12.32
C ASP A 512 -42.25 5.30 -12.54
N ARG A 513 -43.51 5.03 -12.90
CA ARG A 513 -44.50 6.09 -13.13
C ARG A 513 -44.81 6.84 -11.83
N LEU A 514 -44.76 8.17 -11.90
CA LEU A 514 -45.27 9.09 -10.89
C LEU A 514 -46.54 9.77 -11.39
N THR A 515 -47.30 10.35 -10.48
CA THR A 515 -48.58 11.01 -10.79
C THR A 515 -48.60 12.43 -10.22
N LEU A 516 -49.04 13.40 -11.03
CA LEU A 516 -49.43 14.73 -10.56
C LEU A 516 -50.95 14.83 -10.55
N GLU A 517 -51.50 15.33 -9.45
CA GLU A 517 -52.95 15.41 -9.25
C GLU A 517 -53.41 16.87 -9.29
N LYS A 518 -54.58 17.09 -9.91
CA LYS A 518 -55.28 18.37 -9.93
C LYS A 518 -55.61 18.88 -8.53
N ALA A 519 -55.87 17.98 -7.58
CA ALA A 519 -56.14 18.30 -6.19
C ALA A 519 -54.94 18.96 -5.48
N ASN A 520 -53.73 18.73 -5.98
CA ASN A 520 -52.48 19.28 -5.46
C ASN A 520 -51.92 20.37 -6.39
N ASP A 521 -52.78 21.09 -7.11
CA ASP A 521 -52.41 22.12 -8.07
C ASP A 521 -51.37 21.67 -9.11
N PHE A 522 -51.32 20.36 -9.41
CA PHE A 522 -50.40 19.79 -10.39
C PHE A 522 -48.92 20.06 -10.07
N GLN A 523 -48.54 20.10 -8.80
CA GLN A 523 -47.16 20.35 -8.36
C GLN A 523 -46.64 19.26 -7.42
N ALA A 524 -45.33 18.99 -7.46
CA ALA A 524 -44.65 18.07 -6.56
C ALA A 524 -43.22 18.56 -6.24
N SER A 525 -42.73 18.18 -5.06
CA SER A 525 -41.33 18.35 -4.67
C SER A 525 -40.79 16.98 -4.27
N LEU A 526 -39.82 16.47 -5.02
CA LEU A 526 -39.31 15.10 -4.93
C LEU A 526 -37.89 15.11 -4.36
N THR A 527 -37.69 14.40 -3.26
CA THR A 527 -36.35 14.08 -2.71
C THR A 527 -35.96 12.63 -2.93
N LYS A 528 -36.93 11.78 -3.26
CA LYS A 528 -36.77 10.37 -3.65
C LYS A 528 -37.76 10.05 -4.77
N ILE A 529 -37.45 9.04 -5.57
CA ILE A 529 -38.29 8.55 -6.67
C ILE A 529 -38.41 7.02 -6.67
N PRO A 530 -39.53 6.46 -7.14
CA PRO A 530 -39.65 5.02 -7.32
C PRO A 530 -38.83 4.58 -8.54
N VAL A 531 -37.98 3.57 -8.38
CA VAL A 531 -37.19 2.92 -9.44
C VAL A 531 -37.25 1.41 -9.18
N ALA A 532 -37.80 0.65 -10.12
CA ALA A 532 -37.94 -0.80 -10.01
C ALA A 532 -38.62 -1.25 -8.69
N GLY A 533 -39.59 -0.47 -8.21
CA GLY A 533 -40.34 -0.74 -6.99
C GLY A 533 -39.67 -0.30 -5.68
N GLN A 534 -38.51 0.35 -5.72
CA GLN A 534 -37.80 0.88 -4.54
C GLN A 534 -37.69 2.42 -4.60
N MET A 535 -37.68 3.08 -3.44
CA MET A 535 -37.49 4.53 -3.37
C MET A 535 -35.99 4.88 -3.41
N ALA A 536 -35.51 5.30 -4.58
CA ALA A 536 -34.15 5.75 -4.79
C ALA A 536 -33.97 7.22 -4.42
N ASP A 537 -32.81 7.55 -3.85
CA ASP A 537 -32.39 8.94 -3.64
C ASP A 537 -31.96 9.62 -4.94
N LEU A 538 -31.93 10.95 -4.92
CA LEU A 538 -31.55 11.80 -6.04
C LEU A 538 -30.18 12.44 -5.76
N PRO A 539 -29.06 11.73 -5.98
CA PRO A 539 -27.73 12.28 -5.78
C PRO A 539 -27.50 13.52 -6.63
N LYS A 540 -26.67 14.44 -6.13
CA LYS A 540 -26.26 15.62 -6.90
C LYS A 540 -25.36 15.28 -8.08
N TYR A 541 -24.41 14.37 -7.88
CA TYR A 541 -23.35 14.07 -8.86
C TYR A 541 -23.09 12.59 -9.02
N ASN A 542 -22.54 12.22 -10.18
CA ASN A 542 -22.22 10.86 -10.58
C ASN A 542 -20.89 10.35 -9.97
N ASN A 543 -20.48 9.12 -10.31
CA ASN A 543 -19.27 8.50 -9.76
C ASN A 543 -17.95 9.18 -10.24
N GLN A 544 -18.02 10.19 -11.10
CA GLN A 544 -16.90 11.03 -11.55
C GLN A 544 -17.00 12.47 -11.01
N GLY A 545 -18.03 12.79 -10.23
CA GLY A 545 -18.25 14.11 -9.65
C GLY A 545 -18.97 15.11 -10.57
N GLU A 546 -19.47 14.68 -11.73
CA GLU A 546 -20.25 15.51 -12.64
C GLU A 546 -21.70 15.58 -12.17
N ASP A 547 -22.35 16.75 -12.27
CA ASP A 547 -23.75 16.89 -11.88
C ASP A 547 -24.64 15.99 -12.74
N PHE A 548 -25.56 15.28 -12.09
CA PHE A 548 -26.64 14.60 -12.78
C PHE A 548 -27.58 15.61 -13.41
N VAL A 549 -28.03 15.32 -14.63
CA VAL A 549 -29.10 16.09 -15.29
C VAL A 549 -30.40 15.32 -15.14
N TYR A 550 -31.34 15.92 -14.41
CA TYR A 550 -32.67 15.37 -14.21
C TYR A 550 -33.67 16.03 -15.16
N GLN A 551 -34.50 15.22 -15.81
CA GLN A 551 -35.56 15.64 -16.72
C GLN A 551 -36.87 14.93 -16.35
N VAL A 552 -37.99 15.43 -16.86
CA VAL A 552 -39.29 14.76 -16.75
C VAL A 552 -39.85 14.51 -18.14
N GLU A 553 -40.61 13.44 -18.28
CA GLU A 553 -41.37 13.12 -19.48
C GLU A 553 -42.79 12.74 -19.05
N GLU A 554 -43.79 13.40 -19.61
CA GLU A 554 -45.19 13.00 -19.42
C GLU A 554 -45.48 11.72 -20.21
N VAL A 555 -46.13 10.77 -19.56
CA VAL A 555 -46.54 9.51 -20.16
C VAL A 555 -48.05 9.41 -20.16
N ASN A 556 -48.61 8.70 -21.14
CA ASN A 556 -50.06 8.64 -21.37
C ASN A 556 -50.67 10.04 -21.61
N ILE A 557 -50.05 10.85 -22.48
CA ILE A 557 -50.52 12.20 -22.82
C ILE A 557 -52.00 12.13 -23.26
N PRO A 558 -52.91 12.94 -22.66
CA PRO A 558 -54.32 12.92 -23.03
C PRO A 558 -54.56 13.22 -24.51
N ASP A 559 -55.54 12.55 -25.11
CA ASP A 559 -55.90 12.73 -26.52
C ASP A 559 -56.23 14.21 -26.83
N GLY A 560 -55.71 14.71 -27.95
CA GLY A 560 -55.92 16.09 -28.39
C GLY A 560 -54.99 17.12 -27.74
N PHE A 561 -53.98 16.70 -26.97
CA PHE A 561 -52.94 17.59 -26.43
C PHE A 561 -51.57 17.34 -27.06
N GLU A 562 -50.75 18.38 -27.06
CA GLU A 562 -49.30 18.31 -27.27
C GLU A 562 -48.60 18.63 -25.94
N SER A 563 -47.70 17.74 -25.51
CA SER A 563 -46.92 17.93 -24.29
C SER A 563 -45.53 18.48 -24.64
N SER A 564 -45.07 19.45 -23.85
CA SER A 564 -43.70 19.96 -23.89
C SER A 564 -43.15 20.10 -22.47
N VAL A 565 -41.83 20.05 -22.34
CA VAL A 565 -41.15 20.18 -21.04
C VAL A 565 -40.13 21.30 -21.13
N THR A 566 -40.17 22.21 -20.16
CA THR A 566 -39.23 23.31 -20.01
C THR A 566 -38.72 23.35 -18.57
N THR A 567 -37.60 24.04 -18.36
CA THR A 567 -37.08 24.32 -17.02
C THR A 567 -37.23 25.81 -16.73
N GLU A 568 -37.97 26.16 -15.69
CA GLU A 568 -38.17 27.53 -15.22
C GLU A 568 -37.48 27.70 -13.85
N GLY A 569 -36.28 28.30 -13.84
CA GLY A 569 -35.43 28.30 -12.63
C GLY A 569 -35.01 26.86 -12.28
N ASP A 570 -35.32 26.42 -11.07
CA ASP A 570 -35.05 25.04 -10.61
C ASP A 570 -36.30 24.12 -10.73
N THR A 571 -37.36 24.58 -11.40
CA THR A 571 -38.61 23.84 -11.57
C THR A 571 -38.73 23.25 -12.97
N LEU A 572 -38.97 21.94 -13.03
CA LEU A 572 -39.31 21.21 -14.26
C LEU A 572 -40.79 21.40 -14.55
N VAL A 573 -41.12 22.04 -15.67
CA VAL A 573 -42.48 22.42 -16.06
C VAL A 573 -42.94 21.59 -17.24
N ILE A 574 -43.95 20.74 -17.02
CA ILE A 574 -44.65 20.00 -18.07
C ILE A 574 -45.82 20.86 -18.55
N THR A 575 -45.97 21.08 -19.85
CA THR A 575 -47.04 21.92 -20.42
C THR A 575 -47.84 21.13 -21.45
N ASN A 576 -49.15 20.95 -21.22
CA ASN A 576 -50.05 20.44 -22.25
C ASN A 576 -50.78 21.60 -22.95
N THR A 577 -50.65 21.66 -24.28
CA THR A 577 -51.38 22.60 -25.13
C THR A 577 -52.44 21.85 -25.91
N LYS A 578 -53.69 22.31 -25.84
CA LYS A 578 -54.78 21.69 -26.60
C LYS A 578 -54.61 21.95 -28.11
N LYS A 579 -54.70 20.91 -28.93
CA LYS A 579 -54.67 21.02 -30.40
C LYS A 579 -55.93 21.73 -30.88
N GLU A 580 -55.78 22.79 -31.66
CA GLU A 580 -56.90 23.40 -32.36
C GLU A 580 -57.29 22.52 -33.55
N THR A 581 -58.52 21.99 -33.56
CA THR A 581 -59.10 21.37 -34.75
C THR A 581 -59.53 22.45 -35.73
N GLU A 582 -58.78 22.68 -36.81
CA GLU A 582 -59.32 23.42 -37.94
C GLU A 582 -60.51 22.64 -38.54
N PRO A 583 -61.69 23.25 -38.74
CA PRO A 583 -62.80 22.57 -39.39
C PRO A 583 -62.46 22.37 -40.87
N SER A 584 -62.40 21.11 -41.32
CA SER A 584 -62.36 20.78 -42.75
C SER A 584 -63.67 21.25 -43.38
N THR A 585 -63.65 22.38 -44.09
CA THR A 585 -64.79 22.88 -44.85
C THR A 585 -64.98 22.01 -46.08
N THR A 586 -65.95 21.10 -46.05
CA THR A 586 -66.45 20.42 -47.26
C THR A 586 -67.36 21.41 -47.99
N GLU A 587 -66.96 21.90 -49.16
CA GLU A 587 -67.86 22.70 -50.02
C GLU A 587 -69.01 21.82 -50.57
N PRO A 588 -70.29 22.24 -50.47
CA PRO A 588 -71.39 21.48 -51.05
C PRO A 588 -71.52 21.74 -52.56
N SER A 589 -71.54 20.67 -53.34
CA SER A 589 -71.90 20.69 -54.77
C SER A 589 -73.36 21.13 -54.98
N THR A 590 -73.57 22.21 -55.73
CA THR A 590 -74.88 22.62 -56.25
C THR A 590 -75.10 22.03 -57.64
N THR A 591 -76.19 21.29 -57.82
CA THR A 591 -76.66 20.74 -59.10
C THR A 591 -77.61 21.74 -59.77
N GLU A 592 -77.30 22.20 -60.99
CA GLU A 592 -78.27 22.85 -61.88
C GLU A 592 -78.48 22.00 -63.16
N PRO A 593 -79.70 22.01 -63.75
CA PRO A 593 -80.09 21.06 -64.78
C PRO A 593 -79.71 21.50 -66.20
N SER A 594 -79.56 20.50 -67.07
CA SER A 594 -79.12 20.59 -68.47
C SER A 594 -80.11 21.30 -69.41
N THR A 595 -79.58 22.08 -70.35
CA THR A 595 -80.24 22.45 -71.61
C THR A 595 -79.27 22.34 -72.80
N THR A 596 -79.82 21.88 -73.92
CA THR A 596 -79.18 21.28 -75.10
C THR A 596 -78.67 22.29 -76.16
N GLU A 597 -77.50 21.96 -76.76
CA GLU A 597 -76.85 22.29 -78.06
C GLU A 597 -77.52 23.24 -79.11
N PRO A 598 -76.76 23.94 -80.02
CA PRO A 598 -75.79 23.33 -80.95
C PRO A 598 -74.53 24.12 -81.42
N SER A 599 -73.72 23.39 -82.18
CA SER A 599 -72.40 23.64 -82.78
C SER A 599 -72.24 24.85 -83.72
N THR A 600 -71.04 25.45 -83.76
CA THR A 600 -70.45 26.09 -84.97
C THR A 600 -68.91 26.07 -84.98
N THR A 601 -68.41 26.03 -86.21
CA THR A 601 -67.09 25.64 -86.76
C THR A 601 -66.02 26.77 -86.80
N GLU A 602 -64.72 26.37 -86.72
CA GLU A 602 -63.40 26.93 -87.17
C GLU A 602 -63.25 28.35 -87.80
N PRO A 603 -62.03 29.00 -87.94
CA PRO A 603 -60.67 28.43 -87.96
C PRO A 603 -59.48 29.20 -87.30
N SER A 604 -58.36 28.48 -87.28
CA SER A 604 -56.90 28.74 -87.20
C SER A 604 -56.29 30.15 -87.28
N THR A 605 -55.22 30.37 -86.49
CA THR A 605 -53.89 30.87 -86.96
C THR A 605 -52.74 30.51 -85.99
N THR A 606 -51.92 29.53 -86.40
CA THR A 606 -50.44 29.39 -86.49
C THR A 606 -49.46 30.18 -85.55
N GLU A 607 -48.80 29.42 -84.65
CA GLU A 607 -47.34 29.27 -84.30
C GLU A 607 -46.35 30.48 -84.24
N PRO A 608 -45.12 30.35 -83.64
CA PRO A 608 -44.48 29.18 -82.97
C PRO A 608 -43.72 29.43 -81.64
N SER A 609 -43.49 28.29 -80.97
CA SER A 609 -42.26 27.74 -80.35
C SER A 609 -41.35 28.56 -79.44
N THR A 610 -41.11 28.02 -78.24
CA THR A 610 -39.80 27.45 -77.86
C THR A 610 -39.95 26.30 -76.86
N THR A 611 -39.13 25.28 -77.07
CA THR A 611 -39.03 23.97 -76.43
C THR A 611 -37.93 23.99 -75.36
N GLU A 612 -38.07 23.24 -74.28
CA GLU A 612 -37.15 22.16 -73.85
C GLU A 612 -37.52 21.55 -72.48
N PRO A 613 -37.12 20.30 -72.20
CA PRO A 613 -38.04 19.31 -71.63
C PRO A 613 -37.72 18.76 -70.23
N SER A 614 -38.81 18.19 -69.68
CA SER A 614 -39.06 17.09 -68.74
C SER A 614 -37.92 16.23 -68.19
N THR A 615 -38.03 15.88 -66.90
CA THR A 615 -37.86 14.50 -66.42
C THR A 615 -38.87 14.16 -65.31
N THR A 616 -39.39 12.94 -65.40
CA THR A 616 -40.52 12.37 -64.65
C THR A 616 -39.98 11.30 -63.69
N GLU A 617 -40.49 11.26 -62.47
CA GLU A 617 -40.27 10.15 -61.52
C GLU A 617 -40.99 8.86 -61.97
N PRO A 618 -40.46 7.68 -61.60
CA PRO A 618 -41.31 6.53 -61.38
C PRO A 618 -41.12 5.89 -59.99
N SER A 619 -42.22 5.90 -59.23
CA SER A 619 -42.81 4.83 -58.43
C SER A 619 -41.93 3.65 -57.97
N THR A 620 -41.78 3.51 -56.66
CA THR A 620 -41.39 2.27 -55.99
C THR A 620 -42.61 1.38 -55.74
N THR A 621 -42.54 0.12 -56.17
CA THR A 621 -43.47 -0.96 -55.81
C THR A 621 -42.66 -2.04 -55.12
N GLU A 622 -43.07 -2.44 -53.92
CA GLU A 622 -42.44 -3.53 -53.15
C GLU A 622 -42.55 -4.88 -53.88
N PRO A 623 -41.58 -5.78 -53.65
CA PRO A 623 -41.92 -7.19 -53.55
C PRO A 623 -41.36 -7.86 -52.29
N SER A 624 -42.29 -8.32 -51.46
CA SER A 624 -42.42 -9.66 -50.87
C SER A 624 -41.14 -10.43 -50.47
N THR A 625 -41.03 -10.62 -49.16
CA THR A 625 -40.22 -11.62 -48.45
C THR A 625 -40.44 -13.04 -48.97
N THR A 626 -39.36 -13.72 -49.33
CA THR A 626 -39.32 -15.20 -49.43
C THR A 626 -38.01 -15.67 -48.80
N GLU A 627 -38.08 -16.41 -47.71
CA GLU A 627 -36.92 -17.12 -47.14
C GLU A 627 -36.51 -18.27 -48.08
N PRO A 628 -35.20 -18.53 -48.18
CA PRO A 628 -34.78 -19.93 -48.24
C PRO A 628 -33.58 -20.24 -47.32
N SER A 629 -33.83 -21.20 -46.44
CA SER A 629 -33.03 -22.39 -46.15
C SER A 629 -31.51 -22.29 -46.01
N THR A 630 -31.08 -22.50 -44.78
CA THR A 630 -29.74 -22.90 -44.33
C THR A 630 -29.15 -24.04 -45.17
N THR A 631 -27.96 -23.81 -45.73
CA THR A 631 -27.04 -24.87 -46.16
C THR A 631 -25.63 -24.43 -45.81
N GLU A 632 -24.99 -25.07 -44.82
CA GLU A 632 -23.53 -24.96 -44.64
C GLU A 632 -22.81 -25.63 -45.80
N PRO A 633 -21.73 -25.03 -46.32
CA PRO A 633 -20.49 -25.81 -46.29
C PRO A 633 -19.20 -25.01 -46.05
N SER A 634 -18.34 -25.67 -45.27
CA SER A 634 -16.89 -25.84 -45.44
C SER A 634 -15.95 -24.63 -45.40
N THR A 635 -15.21 -24.60 -44.29
CA THR A 635 -13.93 -23.94 -44.06
C THR A 635 -12.93 -24.12 -45.20
N THR A 636 -12.41 -23.01 -45.73
CA THR A 636 -11.09 -22.97 -46.40
C THR A 636 -10.45 -21.61 -46.07
N GLU A 637 -9.29 -21.61 -45.42
CA GLU A 637 -8.50 -20.41 -45.14
C GLU A 637 -7.97 -19.79 -46.44
N PRO A 638 -8.03 -18.45 -46.62
CA PRO A 638 -7.24 -17.77 -47.63
C PRO A 638 -6.00 -17.10 -47.03
N SER A 639 -4.87 -17.42 -47.65
CA SER A 639 -3.55 -16.83 -47.47
C SER A 639 -3.54 -15.31 -47.64
N THR A 640 -2.78 -14.64 -46.77
CA THR A 640 -2.41 -13.23 -46.84
C THR A 640 -1.59 -12.93 -48.09
N THR A 641 -2.04 -11.96 -48.89
CA THR A 641 -1.21 -11.28 -49.90
C THR A 641 -1.37 -9.77 -49.70
N GLU A 642 -0.27 -9.06 -49.44
CA GLU A 642 -0.23 -7.60 -49.25
C GLU A 642 -0.59 -6.85 -50.54
N PRO A 643 -1.36 -5.75 -50.47
CA PRO A 643 -1.42 -4.78 -51.55
C PRO A 643 -0.40 -3.64 -51.34
N SER A 644 0.44 -3.44 -52.35
CA SER A 644 1.11 -2.16 -52.59
C SER A 644 0.08 -1.11 -53.03
N THR A 645 0.28 0.16 -52.68
CA THR A 645 0.46 1.31 -53.61
C THR A 645 0.02 2.68 -53.06
N THR A 646 0.99 3.61 -53.11
CA THR A 646 0.95 5.01 -53.57
C THR A 646 0.22 6.09 -52.75
N GLU A 647 1.02 7.02 -52.21
CA GLU A 647 0.64 8.29 -51.59
C GLU A 647 0.10 9.33 -52.59
N PRO A 648 -0.89 10.17 -52.20
CA PRO A 648 -1.27 11.36 -52.95
C PRO A 648 -0.49 12.61 -52.48
N SER A 649 -0.05 13.41 -53.44
CA SER A 649 0.44 14.78 -53.26
C SER A 649 -0.69 15.78 -52.99
N THR A 650 -0.44 16.81 -52.17
CA THR A 650 -0.86 18.23 -52.36
C THR A 650 -0.45 19.08 -51.13
N THR A 651 0.53 19.99 -51.27
CA THR A 651 0.43 21.47 -51.41
C THR A 651 0.33 22.23 -50.07
N GLU A 652 1.46 22.80 -49.61
CA GLU A 652 1.52 23.72 -48.46
C GLU A 652 1.38 25.21 -48.88
N PRO A 653 0.74 26.07 -48.05
CA PRO A 653 0.71 27.51 -48.26
C PRO A 653 1.89 28.24 -47.58
N SER A 654 2.36 29.33 -48.22
CA SER A 654 3.39 30.23 -47.70
C SER A 654 2.84 31.30 -46.76
N THR A 655 3.53 31.60 -45.64
CA THR A 655 3.62 32.94 -44.98
C THR A 655 4.81 32.97 -44.00
N THR A 656 5.91 33.66 -44.33
CA THR A 656 6.38 34.98 -43.79
C THR A 656 7.00 34.94 -42.38
N GLU A 657 8.33 34.98 -42.31
CA GLU A 657 9.13 35.16 -41.07
C GLU A 657 9.29 36.63 -40.67
N PRO A 658 9.36 36.96 -39.37
CA PRO A 658 10.02 38.17 -38.88
C PRO A 658 11.47 37.88 -38.43
N SER A 659 12.42 38.71 -38.88
CA SER A 659 13.81 38.74 -38.43
C SER A 659 13.96 39.44 -37.08
N THR A 660 14.79 38.91 -36.16
CA THR A 660 15.65 39.70 -35.26
C THR A 660 16.80 38.88 -34.65
N THR A 661 18.01 39.18 -35.14
CA THR A 661 19.32 39.41 -34.48
C THR A 661 19.75 38.65 -33.21
N GLU A 662 20.83 37.86 -33.33
CA GLU A 662 21.64 37.31 -32.23
C GLU A 662 22.75 38.28 -31.75
N PRO A 663 23.16 38.24 -30.46
CA PRO A 663 24.35 38.94 -29.99
C PRO A 663 25.62 38.08 -30.12
N SER A 664 26.70 38.71 -30.59
CA SER A 664 28.05 38.13 -30.67
C SER A 664 28.68 37.83 -29.31
N THR A 665 29.20 36.62 -29.13
CA THR A 665 30.14 36.25 -28.06
C THR A 665 31.54 36.07 -28.64
N THR A 666 32.51 36.73 -28.00
CA THR A 666 33.94 36.72 -28.35
C THR A 666 34.67 35.65 -27.53
N GLU A 667 35.48 34.83 -28.19
CA GLU A 667 36.36 33.83 -27.56
C GLU A 667 37.53 34.48 -26.80
N PRO A 668 38.05 33.86 -25.71
CA PRO A 668 39.38 34.13 -25.21
C PRO A 668 40.41 33.12 -25.73
N SER A 669 41.49 33.64 -26.32
CA SER A 669 42.71 32.90 -26.65
C SER A 669 43.47 32.43 -25.41
N THR A 670 44.01 31.22 -25.53
CA THR A 670 45.02 30.62 -24.65
C THR A 670 46.34 31.38 -24.65
N THR A 671 46.95 31.55 -23.48
CA THR A 671 48.40 31.35 -23.26
C THR A 671 48.62 30.94 -21.81
#